data_AF-A0A4U0VM84-F1
#
_entry.id   AF-A0A4U0VM84-F1
#
_cell.length_a   1.000
_cell.length_b   1.000
_cell.length_c   1.000
_cell.angle_alpha   90.00
_cell.angle_beta   90.00
_cell.angle_gamma   90.00
#
_symmetry.space_group_name_H-M   'P 1'
#
loop_
_entity.id
_entity.type
_entity.pdbx_description
1 polymer ?
#
loop_
_entity_poly.entity_id
_entity_poly.type
_entity_poly.pdbx_seq_one_letter_code
_entity_poly.pdbx_strand_id
1 'polypeptide(L)'
;MPRDLTTASDFQELVDRYDTWLFDCDGVIWEGDHVIGKAGDTLQYLRKLGKRVFFVTNNATKSRGNNKGKFDKMGIDCTEEEIFTSAFASAAYLKNVLKFPEDKKVYVIGEKGIEDELDAVGIKRSGGTSPEDNVFVDLMDFSSITSDPEVGAVLCGLDMHMNYKKYARAFKYLRENEGCLFMATNLDSTFPTHGTVHPGGGATVAPLSCALGREPLVVGKPEAPMLESIVQTYNLDKSRMIMVGDRLNTDIAFGNKGGVDTLMVLTGIDQREGYEKEDAVAEPTYVVNALGDLALFDRQPHKRSPSILFDGGTRYDKLTTKRQRGWALVARNAKLLRSIAFASLFLVLLFFWRYQVHVEIQLYSRGWIRNAIVPVRPLSSTCFDPSRIASSAYNTTLAGAPAFVDVHAGIGMPLGRDCYNFAGTLPRQPVDGMILPERTTFHTYWRNDLLPLGDRQIALLHSLLATQDRASTSVVLWTNAASPSALTNLPILRPLLELYGERLEVRRVDKQALARGTPMDGHKLLDMADKQAWVDGDLVRVLVLNALGGVWVDFDTIMTGRDMRVLLEHEWVTQWDCYDKPYQPLNGAMMHFHRDSPYLCEMLHSMASSPPPAKNSVDWGSRLYHKVWRSIIANGHKPFKILPYCFTDGPSCRLDNRLPDPFGDPRAEKRWGSGRWEDVRSKVGNVWAVHLHNQWDKGFPRGGWVDEMILKPVMAQVDGYRNSNSPLEAAE
;
A
#
# COMPACT_ATOMS: atom_id res chain seq x y z
N MET A 1 -10.82 -13.03 33.17
CA MET A 1 -10.17 -11.73 32.90
C MET A 1 -8.67 -11.95 32.87
N PRO A 2 -8.06 -11.92 31.68
CA PRO A 2 -6.60 -12.03 31.51
C PRO A 2 -5.84 -10.96 32.31
N ARG A 3 -4.65 -11.29 32.82
CA ARG A 3 -3.80 -10.32 33.54
C ARG A 3 -2.89 -9.58 32.56
N ASP A 4 -3.06 -8.26 32.45
CA ASP A 4 -2.14 -7.40 31.71
C ASP A 4 -0.81 -7.24 32.44
N LEU A 5 0.29 -7.54 31.75
CA LEU A 5 1.65 -7.38 32.28
C LEU A 5 2.20 -6.03 31.86
N THR A 6 2.34 -5.12 32.83
CA THR A 6 2.74 -3.73 32.54
C THR A 6 3.90 -3.23 33.40
N THR A 7 4.23 -3.93 34.48
CA THR A 7 5.27 -3.52 35.43
C THR A 7 6.43 -4.52 35.49
N ALA A 8 7.61 -4.05 35.90
CA ALA A 8 8.78 -4.91 36.11
C ALA A 8 8.51 -6.04 37.13
N SER A 9 7.65 -5.80 38.13
CA SER A 9 7.27 -6.83 39.10
C SER A 9 6.42 -7.93 38.46
N ASP A 10 5.50 -7.57 37.57
CA ASP A 10 4.68 -8.57 36.85
C ASP A 10 5.56 -9.49 36.00
N PHE A 11 6.56 -8.91 35.33
CA PHE A 11 7.49 -9.69 34.51
C PHE A 11 8.42 -10.58 35.33
N GLN A 12 8.91 -10.09 36.48
CA GLN A 12 9.72 -10.92 37.38
C GLN A 12 8.90 -12.10 37.92
N GLU A 13 7.66 -11.86 38.36
CA GLU A 13 6.74 -12.91 38.81
C GLU A 13 6.49 -13.95 37.71
N LEU A 14 6.26 -13.49 36.47
CA LEU A 14 6.06 -14.37 35.32
C LEU A 14 7.29 -15.25 35.08
N VAL A 15 8.48 -14.65 35.05
CA VAL A 15 9.74 -15.36 34.80
C VAL A 15 10.06 -16.35 35.92
N ASP A 16 9.76 -16.03 37.18
CA ASP A 16 9.99 -16.93 38.32
C ASP A 16 9.04 -18.13 38.32
N ARG A 17 7.82 -17.93 37.82
CA ARG A 17 6.78 -18.95 37.77
C ARG A 17 7.04 -20.05 36.74
N TYR A 18 7.57 -19.72 35.56
CA TYR A 18 7.74 -20.68 34.45
C TYR A 18 9.21 -20.98 34.15
N ASP A 19 9.51 -22.26 33.93
CA ASP A 19 10.85 -22.73 33.54
C ASP A 19 10.97 -23.04 32.05
N THR A 20 9.84 -23.35 31.40
CA THR A 20 9.80 -23.70 29.97
C THR A 20 8.86 -22.76 29.22
N TRP A 21 9.35 -22.25 28.10
CA TRP A 21 8.65 -21.28 27.27
C TRP A 21 8.51 -21.82 25.85
N LEU A 22 7.28 -21.93 25.38
CA LEU A 22 6.95 -22.25 24.01
C LEU A 22 6.60 -20.93 23.30
N PHE A 23 7.21 -20.67 22.16
CA PHE A 23 6.95 -19.46 21.39
C PHE A 23 6.43 -19.83 20.02
N ASP A 24 5.31 -19.24 19.60
CA ASP A 24 5.09 -19.11 18.16
C ASP A 24 6.18 -18.23 17.53
N CYS A 25 6.31 -18.32 16.22
CA CYS A 25 7.34 -17.66 15.45
C CYS A 25 6.80 -16.44 14.70
N ASP A 26 5.90 -16.66 13.74
CA ASP A 26 5.29 -15.61 12.94
C ASP A 26 4.32 -14.81 13.83
N GLY A 27 4.39 -13.48 13.81
CA GLY A 27 3.56 -12.62 14.68
C GLY A 27 4.08 -12.43 16.11
N VAL A 28 4.97 -13.30 16.59
CA VAL A 28 5.56 -13.24 17.95
C VAL A 28 7.05 -12.86 17.93
N ILE A 29 7.86 -13.61 17.19
CA ILE A 29 9.32 -13.40 17.09
C ILE A 29 9.63 -12.56 15.86
N TRP A 30 8.97 -12.83 14.74
CA TRP A 30 9.20 -12.15 13.47
C TRP A 30 7.93 -11.95 12.65
N GLU A 31 8.02 -11.06 11.67
CA GLU A 31 7.08 -10.93 10.56
C GLU A 31 7.89 -11.02 9.26
N GLY A 32 7.65 -12.06 8.45
CA GLY A 32 8.47 -12.33 7.27
C GLY A 32 9.95 -12.55 7.66
N ASP A 33 10.84 -11.69 7.15
CA ASP A 33 12.29 -11.74 7.44
C ASP A 33 12.74 -10.71 8.50
N HIS A 34 11.81 -10.06 9.20
CA HIS A 34 12.11 -9.03 10.20
C HIS A 34 11.76 -9.48 11.62
N VAL A 35 12.72 -9.37 12.54
CA VAL A 35 12.48 -9.61 13.98
C VAL A 35 11.57 -8.52 14.55
N ILE A 36 10.54 -8.92 15.28
CA ILE A 36 9.57 -8.03 15.93
C ILE A 36 10.20 -7.43 17.19
N GLY A 37 10.37 -6.11 17.20
CA GLY A 37 10.85 -5.37 18.35
C GLY A 37 12.16 -5.92 18.93
N LYS A 38 12.13 -6.30 20.20
CA LYS A 38 13.26 -6.88 20.95
C LYS A 38 13.04 -8.35 21.32
N ALA A 39 12.33 -9.10 20.47
CA ALA A 39 12.08 -10.52 20.67
C ALA A 39 13.38 -11.30 20.92
N GLY A 40 14.42 -11.07 20.09
CA GLY A 40 15.74 -11.71 20.25
C GLY A 40 16.41 -11.41 21.60
N ASP A 41 16.35 -10.17 22.08
CA ASP A 41 16.89 -9.78 23.39
C ASP A 41 16.19 -10.52 24.53
N THR A 42 14.86 -10.68 24.42
CA THR A 42 14.04 -11.40 25.40
C THR A 42 14.37 -12.88 25.45
N LEU A 43 14.52 -13.52 24.29
CA LEU A 43 14.94 -14.93 24.20
C LEU A 43 16.32 -15.11 24.83
N GLN A 44 17.27 -14.21 24.55
CA GLN A 44 18.59 -14.26 25.17
C GLN A 44 18.54 -14.03 26.69
N TYR A 45 17.68 -13.13 27.17
CA TYR A 45 17.48 -12.87 28.59
C TYR A 45 16.93 -14.11 29.31
N LEU A 46 15.89 -14.76 28.77
CA LEU A 46 15.33 -15.99 29.33
C LEU A 46 16.39 -17.11 29.38
N ARG A 47 17.21 -17.26 28.33
CA ARG A 47 18.33 -18.22 28.33
C ARG A 47 19.37 -17.92 29.42
N LYS A 48 19.72 -16.65 29.64
CA LYS A 48 20.65 -16.24 30.71
C LYS A 48 20.12 -16.60 32.10
N LEU A 49 18.80 -16.63 32.28
CA LEU A 49 18.13 -17.05 33.50
C LEU A 49 17.93 -18.58 33.60
N GLY A 50 18.50 -19.36 32.67
CA GLY A 50 18.42 -20.82 32.67
C GLY A 50 17.06 -21.37 32.22
N LYS A 51 16.22 -20.56 31.57
CA LYS A 51 14.91 -21.00 31.07
C LYS A 51 15.06 -21.80 29.77
N ARG A 52 14.22 -22.83 29.60
CA ARG A 52 14.15 -23.62 28.37
C ARG A 52 13.24 -22.92 27.36
N VAL A 53 13.68 -22.88 26.11
CA VAL A 53 13.00 -22.18 25.02
C VAL A 53 12.73 -23.17 23.89
N PHE A 54 11.48 -23.23 23.44
CA PHE A 54 11.07 -23.98 22.26
C PHE A 54 10.29 -23.08 21.30
N PHE A 55 10.49 -23.29 20.00
CA PHE A 55 9.85 -22.55 18.92
C PHE A 55 8.82 -23.46 18.24
N VAL A 56 7.55 -23.13 18.38
CA VAL A 56 6.41 -24.00 18.04
C VAL A 56 5.57 -23.33 16.95
N THR A 57 5.80 -23.71 15.68
CA THR A 57 5.18 -23.05 14.52
C THR A 57 4.29 -24.00 13.72
N ASN A 58 3.12 -23.49 13.29
CA ASN A 58 2.24 -24.21 12.37
C ASN A 58 2.73 -24.18 10.92
N ASN A 59 3.78 -23.43 10.59
CA ASN A 59 4.30 -23.34 9.24
C ASN A 59 5.03 -24.63 8.82
N ALA A 60 4.38 -25.42 7.97
CA ALA A 60 4.91 -26.68 7.43
C ALA A 60 5.77 -26.51 6.16
N THR A 61 5.93 -25.28 5.64
CA THR A 61 6.61 -25.06 4.35
C THR A 61 8.12 -25.24 4.42
N LYS A 62 8.69 -25.17 5.63
CA LYS A 62 10.13 -25.25 5.90
C LYS A 62 10.41 -26.33 6.93
N SER A 63 11.48 -27.10 6.72
CA SER A 63 12.01 -28.03 7.71
C SER A 63 12.59 -27.30 8.92
N ARG A 64 12.90 -28.03 10.00
CA ARG A 64 13.60 -27.51 11.17
C ARG A 64 14.98 -26.96 10.79
N GLY A 65 15.75 -27.68 9.96
CA GLY A 65 17.01 -27.18 9.41
C GLY A 65 16.87 -25.87 8.62
N ASN A 66 15.83 -25.71 7.81
CA ASN A 66 15.58 -24.44 7.12
C ASN A 66 15.16 -23.31 8.07
N ASN A 67 14.33 -23.61 9.07
CA ASN A 67 13.95 -22.63 10.10
C ASN A 67 15.15 -22.21 10.95
N LYS A 68 16.03 -23.15 11.32
CA LYS A 68 17.29 -22.84 12.00
C LYS A 68 18.14 -21.85 11.18
N GLY A 69 18.28 -22.08 9.87
CA GLY A 69 18.98 -21.14 9.00
C GLY A 69 18.32 -19.75 8.94
N LYS A 70 17.01 -19.64 9.19
CA LYS A 70 16.29 -18.37 9.35
C LYS A 70 16.63 -17.69 10.68
N PHE A 71 16.59 -18.41 11.79
CA PHE A 71 17.04 -17.91 13.10
C PHE A 71 18.49 -17.39 13.05
N ASP A 72 19.39 -18.15 12.43
CA ASP A 72 20.81 -17.77 12.29
C ASP A 72 20.98 -16.45 11.52
N LYS A 73 20.22 -16.24 10.44
CA LYS A 73 20.22 -14.97 9.67
C LYS A 73 19.69 -13.79 10.48
N MET A 74 18.80 -14.04 11.43
CA MET A 74 18.23 -13.03 12.33
C MET A 74 19.12 -12.75 13.55
N GLY A 75 20.23 -13.48 13.71
CA GLY A 75 21.12 -13.34 14.86
C GLY A 75 20.51 -13.85 16.17
N ILE A 76 19.51 -14.75 16.08
CA ILE A 76 18.89 -15.39 17.24
C ILE A 76 19.50 -16.78 17.39
N ASP A 77 20.11 -17.03 18.54
CA ASP A 77 20.68 -18.34 18.87
C ASP A 77 19.57 -19.38 19.02
N CYS A 78 19.67 -20.47 18.27
CA CYS A 78 18.68 -21.54 18.21
C CYS A 78 19.34 -22.84 17.72
N THR A 79 19.05 -23.96 18.38
CA THR A 79 19.38 -25.30 17.91
C THR A 79 18.18 -25.94 17.20
N GLU A 80 18.42 -27.00 16.44
CA GLU A 80 17.34 -27.63 15.66
C GLU A 80 16.34 -28.38 16.55
N GLU A 81 16.81 -28.88 17.69
CA GLU A 81 16.03 -29.57 18.72
C GLU A 81 15.03 -28.64 19.43
N GLU A 82 15.29 -27.33 19.40
CA GLU A 82 14.40 -26.31 19.95
C GLU A 82 13.24 -25.98 18.99
N ILE A 83 13.27 -26.44 17.74
CA ILE A 83 12.28 -26.08 16.72
C ILE A 83 11.27 -27.23 16.51
N PHE A 84 10.01 -26.92 16.73
CA PHE A 84 8.87 -27.79 16.51
C PHE A 84 7.96 -27.18 15.43
N THR A 85 8.16 -27.62 14.19
CA THR A 85 7.24 -27.30 13.10
C THR A 85 6.09 -28.31 13.06
N SER A 86 4.94 -27.92 12.53
CA SER A 86 3.83 -28.84 12.25
C SER A 86 4.21 -29.96 11.27
N ALA A 87 5.16 -29.72 10.36
CA ALA A 87 5.76 -30.74 9.51
C ALA A 87 6.51 -31.80 10.32
N PHE A 88 7.43 -31.38 11.19
CA PHE A 88 8.17 -32.28 12.06
C PHE A 88 7.25 -33.04 13.02
N ALA A 89 6.31 -32.33 13.65
CA ALA A 89 5.34 -32.94 14.54
C ALA A 89 4.53 -34.03 13.82
N SER A 90 4.12 -33.79 12.57
CA SER A 90 3.39 -34.78 11.76
C SER A 90 4.24 -36.02 11.45
N ALA A 91 5.50 -35.82 11.04
CA ALA A 91 6.42 -36.91 10.75
C ALA A 91 6.75 -37.74 12.01
N ALA A 92 7.02 -37.07 13.13
CA ALA A 92 7.26 -37.70 14.42
C ALA A 92 6.02 -38.44 14.93
N TYR A 93 4.83 -37.87 14.77
CA TYR A 93 3.57 -38.51 15.17
C TYR A 93 3.29 -39.78 14.36
N LEU A 94 3.49 -39.73 13.03
CA LEU A 94 3.43 -40.90 12.17
C LEU A 94 4.39 -42.02 12.62
N LYS A 95 5.66 -41.67 12.88
CA LYS A 95 6.69 -42.66 13.26
C LYS A 95 6.48 -43.21 14.66
N ASN A 96 6.26 -42.32 15.64
CA ASN A 96 6.37 -42.66 17.06
C ASN A 96 5.03 -42.99 17.71
N VAL A 97 3.94 -42.38 17.27
CA VAL A 97 2.61 -42.58 17.87
C VAL A 97 1.80 -43.57 17.04
N LEU A 98 1.63 -43.30 15.75
CA LEU A 98 0.84 -44.16 14.85
C LEU A 98 1.57 -45.42 14.41
N LYS A 99 2.90 -45.49 14.64
CA LYS A 99 3.75 -46.61 14.21
C LYS A 99 3.54 -46.94 12.73
N PHE A 100 3.62 -45.91 11.89
CA PHE A 100 3.35 -46.00 10.46
C PHE A 100 4.18 -47.12 9.79
N PRO A 101 3.57 -48.04 9.02
CA PRO A 101 4.27 -49.20 8.46
C PRO A 101 5.40 -48.81 7.50
N GLU A 102 6.55 -49.50 7.58
CA GLU A 102 7.75 -49.17 6.79
C GLU A 102 7.64 -49.54 5.29
N ASP A 103 6.70 -50.42 4.96
CA ASP A 103 6.32 -50.79 3.59
C ASP A 103 5.34 -49.78 2.96
N LYS A 104 4.72 -48.91 3.76
CA LYS A 104 3.80 -47.87 3.28
C LYS A 104 4.49 -46.53 3.04
N LYS A 105 3.81 -45.66 2.30
CA LYS A 105 4.24 -44.28 2.04
C LYS A 105 3.17 -43.24 2.33
N VAL A 106 3.62 -42.02 2.56
CA VAL A 106 2.78 -40.84 2.75
C VAL A 106 2.69 -40.07 1.44
N TYR A 107 1.47 -39.83 0.96
CA TYR A 107 1.23 -38.89 -0.14
C TYR A 107 1.09 -37.48 0.41
N VAL A 108 1.94 -36.56 -0.06
CA VAL A 108 2.01 -35.20 0.44
C VAL A 108 1.23 -34.25 -0.47
N ILE A 109 0.37 -33.43 0.12
CA ILE A 109 -0.12 -32.18 -0.48
C ILE A 109 0.47 -31.06 0.35
N GLY A 110 1.49 -30.39 -0.16
CA GLY A 110 2.26 -29.41 0.60
C GLY A 110 3.67 -29.18 0.05
N GLU A 111 4.38 -28.28 0.72
CA GLU A 111 5.72 -27.85 0.33
C GLU A 111 6.86 -28.72 0.88
N LYS A 112 8.09 -28.43 0.41
CA LYS A 112 9.32 -29.21 0.68
C LYS A 112 9.57 -29.50 2.17
N GLY A 113 9.19 -28.60 3.07
CA GLY A 113 9.38 -28.78 4.52
C GLY A 113 8.75 -30.06 5.07
N ILE A 114 7.58 -30.48 4.54
CA ILE A 114 6.95 -31.74 4.94
C ILE A 114 7.76 -32.94 4.47
N GLU A 115 8.23 -32.89 3.21
CA GLU A 115 9.03 -33.96 2.62
C GLU A 115 10.34 -34.17 3.37
N ASP A 116 11.05 -33.09 3.68
CA ASP A 116 12.33 -33.12 4.38
C ASP A 116 12.19 -33.78 5.77
N GLU A 117 11.12 -33.45 6.50
CA GLU A 117 10.89 -34.02 7.83
C GLU A 117 10.46 -35.50 7.78
N LEU A 118 9.67 -35.90 6.76
CA LEU A 118 9.34 -37.31 6.52
C LEU A 118 10.59 -38.12 6.16
N ASP A 119 11.43 -37.57 5.26
CA ASP A 119 12.69 -38.18 4.85
C ASP A 119 13.65 -38.30 6.06
N ALA A 120 13.71 -37.29 6.93
CA ALA A 120 14.55 -37.27 8.13
C ALA A 120 14.20 -38.37 9.15
N VAL A 121 12.93 -38.79 9.23
CA VAL A 121 12.48 -39.89 10.11
C VAL A 121 12.37 -41.24 9.37
N GLY A 122 12.81 -41.29 8.11
CA GLY A 122 12.83 -42.51 7.30
C GLY A 122 11.45 -42.98 6.82
N ILE A 123 10.46 -42.08 6.69
CA ILE A 123 9.15 -42.40 6.13
C ILE A 123 9.18 -42.17 4.62
N LYS A 124 8.83 -43.21 3.85
CA LYS A 124 8.70 -43.09 2.39
C LYS A 124 7.58 -42.12 2.04
N ARG A 125 7.78 -41.30 1.01
CA ARG A 125 6.81 -40.30 0.57
C ARG A 125 6.73 -40.17 -0.95
N SER A 126 5.57 -39.72 -1.43
CA SER A 126 5.31 -39.33 -2.82
C SER A 126 4.49 -38.03 -2.86
N GLY A 127 4.41 -37.39 -4.04
CA GLY A 127 3.71 -36.12 -4.22
C GLY A 127 4.51 -34.90 -3.75
N GLY A 128 3.83 -33.93 -3.13
CA GLY A 128 4.42 -32.68 -2.66
C GLY A 128 4.89 -31.76 -3.79
N THR A 129 6.17 -31.45 -3.80
CA THR A 129 6.85 -30.60 -4.80
C THR A 129 7.29 -31.35 -6.06
N SER A 130 6.94 -32.63 -6.20
CA SER A 130 7.27 -33.43 -7.39
C SER A 130 6.75 -32.77 -8.68
N PRO A 131 7.60 -32.59 -9.72
CA PRO A 131 7.17 -32.03 -11.00
C PRO A 131 6.02 -32.79 -11.66
N GLU A 132 5.90 -34.10 -11.39
CA GLU A 132 4.81 -34.92 -11.95
C GLU A 132 3.44 -34.58 -11.37
N ASP A 133 3.40 -33.97 -10.18
CA ASP A 133 2.18 -33.58 -9.47
C ASP A 133 1.90 -32.09 -9.57
N ASN A 134 2.88 -31.27 -9.96
CA ASN A 134 2.73 -29.83 -10.21
C ASN A 134 2.36 -29.54 -11.67
N VAL A 135 1.40 -30.29 -12.21
CA VAL A 135 0.88 -30.13 -13.58
C VAL A 135 -0.65 -30.04 -13.57
N PHE A 136 -1.20 -29.22 -14.47
CA PHE A 136 -2.63 -29.16 -14.69
C PHE A 136 -3.13 -30.38 -15.48
N VAL A 137 -4.37 -30.76 -15.24
CA VAL A 137 -5.05 -31.85 -15.93
C VAL A 137 -5.92 -31.26 -17.03
N ASP A 138 -5.87 -31.82 -18.24
CA ASP A 138 -6.74 -31.41 -19.34
C ASP A 138 -8.21 -31.74 -19.03
N LEU A 139 -9.12 -30.94 -19.61
CA LEU A 139 -10.54 -31.07 -19.36
C LEU A 139 -11.03 -32.49 -19.70
N MET A 140 -11.56 -33.20 -18.71
CA MET A 140 -12.05 -34.58 -18.79
C MET A 140 -11.00 -35.66 -19.06
N ASP A 141 -9.69 -35.36 -18.99
CA ASP A 141 -8.64 -36.38 -19.09
C ASP A 141 -8.13 -36.84 -17.72
N PHE A 142 -8.71 -37.92 -17.19
CA PHE A 142 -8.31 -38.48 -15.91
C PHE A 142 -7.21 -39.56 -16.02
N SER A 143 -6.63 -39.77 -17.21
CA SER A 143 -5.65 -40.84 -17.45
C SER A 143 -4.38 -40.69 -16.60
N SER A 144 -4.00 -39.45 -16.26
CA SER A 144 -2.84 -39.14 -15.43
C SER A 144 -3.06 -39.34 -13.92
N ILE A 145 -4.28 -39.70 -13.48
CA ILE A 145 -4.64 -39.91 -12.08
C ILE A 145 -4.53 -41.40 -11.75
N THR A 146 -3.33 -41.81 -11.35
CA THR A 146 -3.00 -43.21 -11.05
C THR A 146 -3.27 -43.59 -9.59
N SER A 147 -3.68 -44.85 -9.35
CA SER A 147 -3.76 -45.42 -8.00
C SER A 147 -2.39 -45.94 -7.55
N ASP A 148 -2.27 -46.14 -6.24
CA ASP A 148 -1.07 -46.08 -5.39
C ASP A 148 -1.22 -47.00 -4.17
N PRO A 149 -1.28 -48.35 -4.25
CA PRO A 149 -1.72 -49.18 -3.11
C PRO A 149 -0.76 -49.18 -1.92
N GLU A 150 0.48 -48.70 -2.10
CA GLU A 150 1.43 -48.51 -1.00
C GLU A 150 1.18 -47.21 -0.22
N VAL A 151 0.35 -46.29 -0.72
CA VAL A 151 -0.01 -45.06 0.01
C VAL A 151 -0.89 -45.42 1.20
N GLY A 152 -0.35 -45.27 2.42
CA GLY A 152 -1.04 -45.54 3.68
C GLY A 152 -1.52 -44.28 4.42
N ALA A 153 -1.12 -43.10 3.97
CA ALA A 153 -1.59 -41.84 4.52
C ALA A 153 -1.53 -40.72 3.48
N VAL A 154 -2.43 -39.76 3.57
CA VAL A 154 -2.35 -38.46 2.92
C VAL A 154 -2.11 -37.40 3.99
N LEU A 155 -1.02 -36.65 3.84
CA LEU A 155 -0.66 -35.55 4.74
C LEU A 155 -0.75 -34.21 4.00
N CYS A 156 -1.67 -33.36 4.45
CA CYS A 156 -1.92 -32.05 3.87
C CYS A 156 -1.28 -30.91 4.68
N GLY A 157 -0.70 -29.94 4.01
CA GLY A 157 -0.29 -28.66 4.56
C GLY A 157 -0.45 -27.55 3.52
N LEU A 158 0.08 -26.36 3.81
CA LEU A 158 0.09 -25.28 2.82
C LEU A 158 0.85 -25.73 1.56
N ASP A 159 0.23 -25.55 0.40
CA ASP A 159 0.76 -25.90 -0.92
C ASP A 159 0.55 -24.72 -1.87
N MET A 160 1.63 -24.14 -2.41
CA MET A 160 1.55 -23.02 -3.35
C MET A 160 1.21 -23.47 -4.77
N HIS A 161 1.23 -24.78 -5.03
CA HIS A 161 0.97 -25.40 -6.33
C HIS A 161 -0.28 -26.30 -6.30
N MET A 162 -1.28 -25.90 -5.51
CA MET A 162 -2.60 -26.54 -5.46
C MET A 162 -3.18 -26.74 -6.86
N ASN A 163 -3.55 -27.97 -7.19
CA ASN A 163 -4.15 -28.32 -8.47
C ASN A 163 -5.07 -29.53 -8.36
N TYR A 164 -5.93 -29.71 -9.37
CA TYR A 164 -6.91 -30.81 -9.40
C TYR A 164 -6.27 -32.20 -9.33
N LYS A 165 -5.09 -32.40 -9.96
CA LYS A 165 -4.41 -33.70 -10.00
C LYS A 165 -4.07 -34.20 -8.59
N LYS A 166 -3.46 -33.34 -7.77
CA LYS A 166 -3.10 -33.64 -6.39
C LYS A 166 -4.31 -34.06 -5.56
N TYR A 167 -5.39 -33.27 -5.63
CA TYR A 167 -6.63 -33.59 -4.91
C TYR A 167 -7.29 -34.87 -5.40
N ALA A 168 -7.31 -35.11 -6.71
CA ALA A 168 -7.92 -36.32 -7.26
C ALA A 168 -7.13 -37.59 -6.88
N ARG A 169 -5.79 -37.53 -6.90
CA ARG A 169 -4.94 -38.64 -6.40
C ARG A 169 -5.17 -38.89 -4.92
N ALA A 170 -5.10 -37.85 -4.09
CA ALA A 170 -5.35 -37.96 -2.66
C ALA A 170 -6.75 -38.51 -2.33
N PHE A 171 -7.79 -37.99 -2.99
CA PHE A 171 -9.16 -38.48 -2.84
C PHE A 171 -9.26 -39.97 -3.18
N LYS A 172 -8.63 -40.39 -4.28
CA LYS A 172 -8.57 -41.78 -4.70
C LYS A 172 -7.88 -42.66 -3.65
N TYR A 173 -6.70 -42.28 -3.16
CA TYR A 173 -6.00 -43.04 -2.10
C TYR A 173 -6.84 -43.17 -0.83
N LEU A 174 -7.51 -42.09 -0.41
CA LEU A 174 -8.32 -42.08 0.80
C LEU A 174 -9.62 -42.87 0.69
N ARG A 175 -10.05 -43.19 -0.54
CA ARG A 175 -11.25 -43.98 -0.85
C ARG A 175 -10.96 -45.44 -1.13
N GLU A 176 -9.88 -45.72 -1.88
CA GLU A 176 -9.57 -47.05 -2.39
C GLU A 176 -8.61 -47.83 -1.49
N ASN A 177 -7.68 -47.16 -0.80
CA ASN A 177 -6.71 -47.85 0.05
C ASN A 177 -7.29 -48.01 1.46
N GLU A 178 -7.51 -49.26 1.85
CA GLU A 178 -8.01 -49.61 3.18
C GLU A 178 -7.08 -49.07 4.28
N GLY A 179 -7.66 -48.41 5.28
CA GLY A 179 -6.92 -47.83 6.41
C GLY A 179 -6.10 -46.58 6.08
N CYS A 180 -6.22 -46.00 4.88
CA CYS A 180 -5.46 -44.82 4.50
C CYS A 180 -5.84 -43.60 5.36
N LEU A 181 -4.85 -43.08 6.11
CA LEU A 181 -5.03 -42.00 7.07
C LEU A 181 -5.19 -40.65 6.36
N PHE A 182 -6.16 -39.85 6.81
CA PHE A 182 -6.29 -38.46 6.38
C PHE A 182 -5.72 -37.55 7.46
N MET A 183 -4.63 -36.83 7.16
CA MET A 183 -3.93 -36.00 8.14
C MET A 183 -3.68 -34.58 7.61
N ALA A 184 -3.62 -33.62 8.52
CA ALA A 184 -3.25 -32.25 8.23
C ALA A 184 -2.21 -31.73 9.22
N THR A 185 -1.26 -30.95 8.71
CA THR A 185 -0.25 -30.27 9.53
C THR A 185 -0.89 -29.19 10.40
N ASN A 186 -1.81 -28.39 9.87
CA ASN A 186 -2.67 -27.44 10.57
C ASN A 186 -3.93 -27.14 9.75
N LEU A 187 -4.92 -26.48 10.35
CA LEU A 187 -6.14 -26.01 9.68
C LEU A 187 -6.25 -24.48 9.66
N ASP A 188 -5.13 -23.77 9.70
CA ASP A 188 -5.14 -22.31 9.69
C ASP A 188 -5.75 -21.84 8.36
N SER A 189 -6.90 -21.16 8.45
CA SER A 189 -7.65 -20.71 7.26
C SER A 189 -6.87 -19.68 6.44
N THR A 190 -5.97 -18.95 7.11
CA THR A 190 -5.22 -17.84 6.55
C THR A 190 -3.74 -17.91 6.91
N PHE A 191 -2.89 -17.45 5.99
CA PHE A 191 -1.45 -17.29 6.12
C PHE A 191 -1.06 -15.82 5.96
N PRO A 192 -0.68 -15.11 7.05
CA PRO A 192 -0.24 -13.71 6.98
C PRO A 192 1.20 -13.60 6.46
N THR A 193 1.45 -12.66 5.54
CA THR A 193 2.80 -12.30 5.11
C THR A 193 2.84 -10.86 4.62
N HIS A 194 3.87 -10.10 4.97
CA HIS A 194 4.10 -8.72 4.50
C HIS A 194 2.88 -7.77 4.62
N GLY A 195 2.11 -7.87 5.72
CA GLY A 195 0.91 -7.06 5.93
C GLY A 195 -0.31 -7.42 5.07
N THR A 196 -0.25 -8.51 4.29
CA THR A 196 -1.39 -9.09 3.57
C THR A 196 -1.73 -10.48 4.11
N VAL A 197 -2.96 -10.92 3.90
CA VAL A 197 -3.48 -12.20 4.39
C VAL A 197 -3.86 -13.06 3.19
N HIS A 198 -3.30 -14.26 3.11
CA HIS A 198 -3.51 -15.22 2.02
C HIS A 198 -4.16 -16.51 2.53
N PRO A 199 -4.62 -17.42 1.65
CA PRO A 199 -5.08 -18.75 2.07
C PRO A 199 -4.00 -19.52 2.83
N GLY A 200 -4.37 -20.12 3.97
CA GLY A 200 -3.48 -20.95 4.79
C GLY A 200 -3.65 -22.45 4.55
N GLY A 201 -3.00 -23.27 5.39
CA GLY A 201 -3.04 -24.73 5.27
C GLY A 201 -4.46 -25.30 5.31
N GLY A 202 -5.36 -24.71 6.12
CA GLY A 202 -6.77 -25.09 6.17
C GLY A 202 -7.50 -24.88 4.83
N ALA A 203 -7.13 -23.85 4.07
CA ALA A 203 -7.69 -23.62 2.74
C ALA A 203 -7.21 -24.67 1.71
N THR A 204 -6.01 -25.21 1.89
CA THR A 204 -5.51 -26.37 1.13
C THR A 204 -6.20 -27.67 1.53
N VAL A 205 -6.62 -27.83 2.78
CA VAL A 205 -7.32 -29.04 3.22
C VAL A 205 -8.79 -29.06 2.76
N ALA A 206 -9.44 -27.89 2.73
CA ALA A 206 -10.88 -27.76 2.57
C ALA A 206 -11.50 -28.48 1.35
N PRO A 207 -10.90 -28.46 0.13
CA PRO A 207 -11.46 -29.18 -1.01
C PRO A 207 -11.55 -30.69 -0.79
N LEU A 208 -10.55 -31.27 -0.11
CA LEU A 208 -10.47 -32.69 0.13
C LEU A 208 -11.42 -33.11 1.26
N SER A 209 -11.50 -32.34 2.36
CA SER A 209 -12.50 -32.57 3.42
C SER A 209 -13.92 -32.53 2.87
N CYS A 210 -14.22 -31.51 2.04
CA CYS A 210 -15.53 -31.36 1.39
C CYS A 210 -15.88 -32.56 0.51
N ALA A 211 -14.96 -32.98 -0.37
CA ALA A 211 -15.21 -34.12 -1.27
C ALA A 211 -15.38 -35.44 -0.51
N LEU A 212 -14.65 -35.65 0.59
CA LEU A 212 -14.71 -36.88 1.39
C LEU A 212 -15.86 -36.90 2.40
N GLY A 213 -16.38 -35.74 2.80
CA GLY A 213 -17.34 -35.61 3.91
C GLY A 213 -16.76 -36.01 5.27
N ARG A 214 -15.43 -35.91 5.43
CA ARG A 214 -14.70 -36.27 6.67
C ARG A 214 -13.56 -35.29 6.92
N GLU A 215 -13.28 -34.99 8.18
CA GLU A 215 -12.15 -34.12 8.57
C GLU A 215 -10.84 -34.89 8.80
N PRO A 216 -9.67 -34.25 8.61
CA PRO A 216 -8.39 -34.90 8.86
C PRO A 216 -8.05 -34.94 10.35
N LEU A 217 -7.14 -35.85 10.70
CA LEU A 217 -6.41 -35.78 11.95
C LEU A 217 -5.40 -34.63 11.89
N VAL A 218 -5.58 -33.62 12.74
CA VAL A 218 -4.71 -32.43 12.79
C VAL A 218 -3.62 -32.61 13.83
N VAL A 219 -2.37 -32.36 13.46
CA VAL A 219 -1.21 -32.55 14.37
C VAL A 219 -0.73 -31.24 14.99
N GLY A 220 -0.81 -30.13 14.26
CA GLY A 220 -0.40 -28.81 14.73
C GLY A 220 -1.37 -28.15 15.68
N LYS A 221 -1.03 -26.92 16.11
CA LYS A 221 -1.87 -26.08 16.97
C LYS A 221 -3.24 -25.87 16.30
N PRO A 222 -4.38 -25.91 17.04
CA PRO A 222 -4.49 -25.99 18.50
C PRO A 222 -4.54 -27.41 19.08
N GLU A 223 -4.28 -28.46 18.31
CA GLU A 223 -4.45 -29.84 18.80
C GLU A 223 -3.29 -30.31 19.70
N ALA A 224 -3.60 -31.22 20.62
CA ALA A 224 -2.70 -31.71 21.64
C ALA A 224 -1.42 -32.44 21.17
N PRO A 225 -1.39 -33.19 20.03
CA PRO A 225 -0.26 -34.07 19.69
C PRO A 225 1.12 -33.41 19.70
N MET A 226 1.22 -32.16 19.21
CA MET A 226 2.48 -31.43 19.19
C MET A 226 3.00 -31.12 20.61
N LEU A 227 2.12 -30.68 21.52
CA LEU A 227 2.51 -30.39 22.91
C LEU A 227 2.90 -31.67 23.66
N GLU A 228 2.13 -32.73 23.48
CA GLU A 228 2.39 -34.02 24.12
C GLU A 228 3.76 -34.58 23.69
N SER A 229 4.11 -34.44 22.42
CA SER A 229 5.42 -34.81 21.90
C SER A 229 6.56 -34.02 22.58
N ILE A 230 6.41 -32.70 22.73
CA ILE A 230 7.42 -31.84 23.40
C ILE A 230 7.58 -32.26 24.86
N VAL A 231 6.46 -32.43 25.58
CA VAL A 231 6.44 -32.79 27.00
C VAL A 231 7.06 -34.16 27.25
N GLN A 232 6.72 -35.16 26.44
CA GLN A 232 7.26 -36.51 26.57
C GLN A 232 8.75 -36.58 26.23
N THR A 233 9.17 -35.90 25.16
CA THR A 233 10.57 -35.95 24.68
C THR A 233 11.53 -35.33 25.68
N TYR A 234 11.15 -34.23 26.34
CA TYR A 234 12.02 -33.49 27.26
C TYR A 234 11.68 -33.67 28.74
N ASN A 235 10.70 -34.52 29.06
CA ASN A 235 10.20 -34.79 30.41
C ASN A 235 9.90 -33.49 31.18
N LEU A 236 9.01 -32.67 30.62
CA LEU A 236 8.72 -31.32 31.11
C LEU A 236 7.49 -31.28 32.01
N ASP A 237 7.52 -30.43 33.03
CA ASP A 237 6.37 -30.14 33.88
C ASP A 237 5.48 -29.07 33.23
N LYS A 238 4.27 -29.46 32.82
CA LYS A 238 3.28 -28.56 32.21
C LYS A 238 2.90 -27.40 33.13
N SER A 239 2.90 -27.59 34.45
CA SER A 239 2.52 -26.55 35.42
C SER A 239 3.54 -25.40 35.50
N ARG A 240 4.77 -25.64 35.03
CA ARG A 240 5.86 -24.65 34.93
C ARG A 240 6.18 -24.29 33.48
N MET A 241 5.21 -24.45 32.58
CA MET A 241 5.31 -24.12 31.17
C MET A 241 4.39 -22.95 30.82
N ILE A 242 4.79 -22.17 29.81
CA ILE A 242 3.95 -21.10 29.23
C ILE A 242 4.02 -21.11 27.70
N MET A 243 2.87 -20.96 27.04
CA MET A 243 2.76 -20.78 25.59
C MET A 243 2.60 -19.31 25.24
N VAL A 244 3.50 -18.78 24.42
CA VAL A 244 3.50 -17.41 23.93
C VAL A 244 3.05 -17.38 22.47
N GLY A 245 1.98 -16.65 22.19
CA GLY A 245 1.34 -16.63 20.87
C GLY A 245 0.60 -15.34 20.60
N ASP A 246 0.24 -15.11 19.34
CA ASP A 246 -0.52 -13.93 18.90
C ASP A 246 -1.95 -14.27 18.45
N ARG A 247 -2.32 -15.56 18.39
CA ARG A 247 -3.60 -16.00 17.83
C ARG A 247 -4.40 -16.87 18.80
N LEU A 248 -5.67 -16.52 18.99
CA LEU A 248 -6.57 -17.10 19.98
C LEU A 248 -6.97 -18.53 19.61
N ASN A 249 -7.42 -18.74 18.37
CA ASN A 249 -7.92 -20.04 17.92
C ASN A 249 -6.81 -21.08 17.66
N THR A 250 -5.53 -20.67 17.71
CA THR A 250 -4.37 -21.56 17.54
C THR A 250 -3.53 -21.60 18.81
N ASP A 251 -2.81 -20.54 19.17
CA ASP A 251 -1.78 -20.59 20.22
C ASP A 251 -2.38 -20.59 21.62
N ILE A 252 -3.36 -19.71 21.83
CA ILE A 252 -4.02 -19.62 23.14
C ILE A 252 -4.90 -20.85 23.36
N ALA A 253 -5.65 -21.27 22.34
CA ALA A 253 -6.37 -22.53 22.35
C ALA A 253 -5.44 -23.74 22.56
N PHE A 254 -4.23 -23.75 21.97
CA PHE A 254 -3.23 -24.81 22.15
C PHE A 254 -2.75 -24.90 23.59
N GLY A 255 -2.39 -23.77 24.21
CA GLY A 255 -2.01 -23.74 25.62
C GLY A 255 -3.16 -24.18 26.54
N ASN A 256 -4.35 -23.62 26.33
CA ASN A 256 -5.54 -23.93 27.14
C ASN A 256 -5.94 -25.40 27.05
N LYS A 257 -6.06 -25.97 25.84
CA LYS A 257 -6.32 -27.41 25.63
C LYS A 257 -5.18 -28.27 26.19
N GLY A 258 -3.95 -27.76 26.13
CA GLY A 258 -2.75 -28.42 26.58
C GLY A 258 -2.55 -28.49 28.09
N GLY A 259 -3.31 -27.68 28.85
CA GLY A 259 -3.15 -27.50 30.29
C GLY A 259 -1.91 -26.67 30.66
N VAL A 260 -1.58 -25.69 29.83
CA VAL A 260 -0.40 -24.82 29.97
C VAL A 260 -0.87 -23.36 29.98
N ASP A 261 -0.29 -22.53 30.86
CA ASP A 261 -0.62 -21.11 30.91
C ASP A 261 -0.23 -20.40 29.60
N THR A 262 -0.93 -19.32 29.25
CA THR A 262 -0.73 -18.63 27.96
C THR A 262 -0.37 -17.17 28.15
N LEU A 263 0.56 -16.67 27.34
CA LEU A 263 0.90 -15.25 27.22
C LEU A 263 0.58 -14.79 25.80
N MET A 264 -0.47 -14.00 25.66
CA MET A 264 -0.83 -13.40 24.37
C MET A 264 0.00 -12.14 24.11
N VAL A 265 0.66 -12.08 22.97
CA VAL A 265 1.26 -10.84 22.44
C VAL A 265 0.32 -10.18 21.45
N LEU A 266 0.28 -8.84 21.41
CA LEU A 266 -0.61 -8.08 20.53
C LEU A 266 0.06 -7.66 19.21
N THR A 267 1.18 -8.29 18.85
CA THR A 267 1.96 -8.00 17.65
C THR A 267 1.48 -8.72 16.38
N GLY A 268 0.59 -9.69 16.50
CA GLY A 268 0.14 -10.52 15.38
C GLY A 268 -1.37 -10.47 15.10
N ILE A 269 -1.99 -11.62 14.83
CA ILE A 269 -3.32 -11.75 14.23
C ILE A 269 -4.45 -11.25 15.15
N ASP A 270 -4.59 -11.85 16.33
CA ASP A 270 -5.68 -11.50 17.22
C ASP A 270 -5.29 -10.30 18.08
N GLN A 271 -6.28 -9.45 18.33
CA GLN A 271 -6.13 -8.25 19.15
C GLN A 271 -6.95 -8.40 20.42
N ARG A 272 -6.86 -7.41 21.32
CA ARG A 272 -7.53 -7.42 22.63
C ARG A 272 -9.03 -7.69 22.52
N GLU A 273 -9.66 -7.12 21.51
CA GLU A 273 -11.08 -7.26 21.21
C GLU A 273 -11.48 -8.71 20.89
N GLY A 274 -10.53 -9.60 20.58
CA GLY A 274 -10.79 -11.00 20.27
C GLY A 274 -11.21 -11.83 21.48
N TYR A 275 -10.56 -11.64 22.63
CA TYR A 275 -10.85 -12.40 23.86
C TYR A 275 -11.78 -11.66 24.83
N GLU A 276 -12.10 -10.38 24.57
CA GLU A 276 -13.05 -9.60 25.37
C GLU A 276 -14.51 -9.87 25.00
N LYS A 277 -14.77 -10.59 23.90
CA LYS A 277 -16.12 -10.96 23.47
C LYS A 277 -16.68 -12.11 24.30
N GLU A 278 -17.99 -12.12 24.49
CA GLU A 278 -18.69 -13.19 25.22
C GLU A 278 -18.52 -14.57 24.56
N ASP A 279 -18.30 -14.62 23.24
CA ASP A 279 -18.10 -15.83 22.43
C ASP A 279 -16.63 -16.08 22.06
N ALA A 280 -15.69 -15.56 22.85
CA ALA A 280 -14.25 -15.74 22.61
C ALA A 280 -13.85 -17.21 22.46
N VAL A 281 -13.10 -17.53 21.40
CA VAL A 281 -12.67 -18.90 21.08
C VAL A 281 -11.70 -19.46 22.13
N ALA A 282 -10.91 -18.60 22.76
CA ALA A 282 -10.03 -18.93 23.86
C ALA A 282 -9.75 -17.66 24.70
N GLU A 283 -9.42 -17.84 25.99
CA GLU A 283 -9.00 -16.75 26.88
C GLU A 283 -7.52 -16.92 27.26
N PRO A 284 -6.68 -15.88 27.15
CA PRO A 284 -5.28 -15.95 27.58
C PRO A 284 -5.11 -15.80 29.10
N THR A 285 -4.07 -16.42 29.69
CA THR A 285 -3.73 -16.21 31.11
C THR A 285 -3.17 -14.79 31.33
N TYR A 286 -2.25 -14.38 30.47
CA TYR A 286 -1.57 -13.09 30.51
C TYR A 286 -1.58 -12.41 29.14
N VAL A 287 -1.42 -11.09 29.15
CA VAL A 287 -1.35 -10.28 27.92
C VAL A 287 -0.21 -9.28 28.01
N VAL A 288 0.54 -9.11 26.93
CA VAL A 288 1.59 -8.09 26.76
C VAL A 288 1.51 -7.49 25.35
N ASN A 289 1.96 -6.25 25.16
CA ASN A 289 1.89 -5.63 23.83
C ASN A 289 2.81 -6.34 22.83
N ALA A 290 4.08 -6.56 23.20
CA ALA A 290 5.05 -7.28 22.38
C ALA A 290 5.97 -8.14 23.24
N LEU A 291 6.48 -9.24 22.67
CA LEU A 291 7.45 -10.10 23.36
C LEU A 291 8.68 -9.30 23.86
N GLY A 292 9.14 -8.34 23.06
CA GLY A 292 10.29 -7.49 23.37
C GLY A 292 10.13 -6.60 24.61
N ASP A 293 8.91 -6.43 25.12
CA ASP A 293 8.68 -5.61 26.31
C ASP A 293 9.27 -6.25 27.58
N LEU A 294 9.37 -7.60 27.61
CA LEU A 294 9.99 -8.35 28.70
C LEU A 294 11.46 -7.94 28.92
N ALA A 295 12.23 -7.71 27.85
CA ALA A 295 13.65 -7.35 27.93
C ALA A 295 13.91 -5.89 28.34
N LEU A 296 12.93 -4.99 28.23
CA LEU A 296 13.13 -3.57 28.55
C LEU A 296 13.33 -3.31 30.04
N PHE A 297 12.94 -4.24 30.90
CA PHE A 297 13.00 -4.10 32.36
C PHE A 297 14.27 -4.69 33.00
N ASP A 298 15.17 -5.29 32.22
CA ASP A 298 16.52 -5.72 32.63
C ASP A 298 17.43 -4.52 33.00
N ARG A 299 17.06 -3.29 32.61
CA ARG A 299 17.81 -2.08 32.96
C ARG A 299 17.44 -1.58 34.36
N GLN A 300 17.93 -2.26 35.40
CA GLN A 300 18.11 -1.60 36.69
C GLN A 300 19.07 -0.40 36.53
N PRO A 301 18.79 0.76 37.18
CA PRO A 301 19.61 1.96 37.02
C PRO A 301 20.92 1.80 37.79
N HIS A 302 21.97 1.31 37.13
CA HIS A 302 23.31 1.49 37.67
C HIS A 302 23.65 2.98 37.69
N LYS A 303 23.69 3.55 38.91
CA LYS A 303 24.20 4.89 39.24
C LYS A 303 25.49 5.18 38.45
N ARG A 304 25.42 6.09 37.48
CA ARG A 304 26.63 6.71 36.93
C ARG A 304 27.13 7.75 37.92
N SER A 305 28.23 7.45 38.60
CA SER A 305 29.04 8.47 39.25
C SER A 305 29.89 9.20 38.21
N PRO A 306 29.93 10.54 38.19
CA PRO A 306 30.82 11.31 37.35
C PRO A 306 32.12 11.60 38.11
N SER A 307 33.22 10.94 37.74
CA SER A 307 34.60 11.45 37.85
C SER A 307 35.58 10.29 37.74
N ILE A 308 36.57 10.43 36.85
CA ILE A 308 38.00 10.49 37.17
C ILE A 308 38.74 10.47 35.83
N LEU A 309 39.26 11.65 35.50
CA LEU A 309 40.37 11.86 34.59
C LEU A 309 41.66 11.43 35.32
N PHE A 310 42.44 10.59 34.64
CA PHE A 310 43.86 10.25 34.88
C PHE A 310 44.27 9.62 36.23
N ASP A 311 44.64 8.34 36.20
CA ASP A 311 46.02 7.81 36.34
C ASP A 311 45.91 6.26 36.27
N GLY A 312 46.54 5.54 35.33
CA GLY A 312 47.89 5.01 35.50
C GLY A 312 47.86 3.56 36.04
N GLY A 313 48.25 2.57 35.22
CA GLY A 313 48.82 1.31 35.74
C GLY A 313 48.05 -0.01 35.54
N THR A 314 48.33 -0.65 34.40
CA THR A 314 48.61 -2.10 34.22
C THR A 314 47.63 -3.16 34.75
N ARG A 315 46.99 -3.88 33.81
CA ARG A 315 47.31 -5.31 33.57
C ARG A 315 46.66 -5.92 32.31
N TYR A 316 47.48 -6.74 31.64
CA TYR A 316 47.19 -7.76 30.60
C TYR A 316 46.82 -7.27 29.20
N ASP A 317 47.70 -7.27 28.20
CA ASP A 317 48.56 -8.34 27.64
C ASP A 317 47.78 -9.43 26.90
N LYS A 318 47.52 -9.16 25.61
CA LYS A 318 47.65 -10.05 24.44
C LYS A 318 46.96 -9.40 23.25
N LEU A 319 47.75 -9.11 22.20
CA LEU A 319 47.39 -8.87 20.78
C LEU A 319 48.20 -7.72 20.14
N THR A 320 49.51 -7.68 20.33
CA THR A 320 50.41 -6.82 19.54
C THR A 320 51.65 -7.56 19.06
N THR A 321 51.44 -8.56 18.19
CA THR A 321 52.50 -9.15 17.35
C THR A 321 52.07 -9.33 15.90
N LYS A 322 51.23 -8.42 15.37
CA LYS A 322 50.92 -8.38 13.92
C LYS A 322 50.95 -7.00 13.27
N ARG A 323 51.37 -5.94 13.97
CA ARG A 323 51.28 -4.55 13.46
C ARG A 323 52.56 -3.96 12.86
N GLN A 324 53.66 -4.72 12.76
CA GLN A 324 54.91 -4.26 12.12
C GLN A 324 55.26 -4.93 10.79
N ARG A 325 54.41 -5.80 10.23
CA ARG A 325 54.57 -6.31 8.83
C ARG A 325 53.60 -5.69 7.81
N GLY A 326 52.63 -4.86 8.23
CA GLY A 326 51.59 -4.33 7.35
C GLY A 326 51.99 -3.11 6.50
N TRP A 327 52.93 -2.28 6.98
CA TRP A 327 53.21 -0.99 6.33
C TRP A 327 54.11 -1.11 5.08
N ALA A 328 54.88 -2.19 4.94
CA ALA A 328 55.62 -2.49 3.72
C ALA A 328 54.75 -3.11 2.60
N LEU A 329 53.58 -3.69 2.93
CA LEU A 329 52.66 -4.28 1.96
C LEU A 329 51.66 -3.25 1.38
N VAL A 330 51.33 -2.21 2.15
CA VAL A 330 50.38 -1.16 1.72
C VAL A 330 50.99 -0.22 0.67
N ALA A 331 52.30 0.07 0.75
CA ALA A 331 52.99 0.88 -0.26
C ALA A 331 53.14 0.15 -1.61
N ARG A 332 53.26 -1.18 -1.60
CA ARG A 332 53.47 -2.00 -2.81
C ARG A 332 52.16 -2.32 -3.55
N ASN A 333 51.02 -2.24 -2.87
CA ASN A 333 49.69 -2.52 -3.42
C ASN A 333 48.77 -1.29 -3.53
N ALA A 334 49.28 -0.07 -3.31
CA ALA A 334 48.50 1.16 -3.48
C ALA A 334 47.93 1.32 -4.91
N LYS A 335 48.65 0.83 -5.93
CA LYS A 335 48.13 0.77 -7.31
C LYS A 335 46.97 -0.23 -7.44
N LEU A 336 47.10 -1.43 -6.88
CA LEU A 336 46.05 -2.46 -6.92
C LEU A 336 44.80 -2.03 -6.16
N LEU A 337 44.96 -1.44 -4.97
CA LEU A 337 43.85 -0.89 -4.18
C LEU A 337 43.17 0.29 -4.88
N ARG A 338 43.94 1.17 -5.56
CA ARG A 338 43.37 2.23 -6.41
C ARG A 338 42.63 1.66 -7.61
N SER A 339 43.15 0.62 -8.27
CA SER A 339 42.48 -0.05 -9.38
C SER A 339 41.21 -0.77 -8.94
N ILE A 340 41.21 -1.43 -7.78
CA ILE A 340 40.00 -2.05 -7.21
C ILE A 340 38.98 -0.96 -6.86
N ALA A 341 39.40 0.13 -6.21
CA ALA A 341 38.50 1.24 -5.91
C ALA A 341 37.92 1.89 -7.17
N PHE A 342 38.73 2.05 -8.23
CA PHE A 342 38.26 2.53 -9.54
C PHE A 342 37.31 1.54 -10.20
N ALA A 343 37.60 0.24 -10.14
CA ALA A 343 36.74 -0.80 -10.70
C ALA A 343 35.42 -0.91 -9.93
N SER A 344 35.45 -0.80 -8.59
CA SER A 344 34.25 -0.73 -7.76
C SER A 344 33.44 0.53 -8.04
N LEU A 345 34.09 1.71 -8.13
CA LEU A 345 33.42 2.95 -8.50
C LEU A 345 32.83 2.87 -9.92
N PHE A 346 33.56 2.28 -10.87
CA PHE A 346 33.09 2.06 -12.22
C PHE A 346 31.91 1.08 -12.25
N LEU A 347 31.95 -0.02 -11.49
CA LEU A 347 30.84 -0.97 -11.35
C LEU A 347 29.61 -0.32 -10.71
N VAL A 348 29.81 0.54 -9.70
CA VAL A 348 28.73 1.32 -9.08
C VAL A 348 28.14 2.32 -10.07
N LEU A 349 28.97 3.06 -10.80
CA LEU A 349 28.52 3.97 -11.85
C LEU A 349 27.82 3.23 -12.99
N LEU A 350 28.33 2.05 -13.38
CA LEU A 350 27.74 1.20 -14.41
C LEU A 350 26.42 0.59 -13.93
N PHE A 351 26.30 0.26 -12.64
CA PHE A 351 25.05 -0.16 -12.01
C PHE A 351 24.02 0.96 -12.04
N PHE A 352 24.36 2.17 -11.58
CA PHE A 352 23.42 3.30 -11.64
C PHE A 352 23.09 3.73 -13.08
N TRP A 353 24.06 3.64 -14.00
CA TRP A 353 23.84 3.90 -15.42
C TRP A 353 22.93 2.85 -16.08
N ARG A 354 23.10 1.57 -15.72
CA ARG A 354 22.34 0.44 -16.30
C ARG A 354 20.94 0.28 -15.72
N TYR A 355 20.76 0.58 -14.43
CA TYR A 355 19.54 0.29 -13.68
C TYR A 355 18.74 1.55 -13.29
N GLN A 356 19.23 2.77 -13.56
CA GLN A 356 18.51 4.04 -13.38
C GLN A 356 17.70 4.11 -12.07
N VAL A 357 18.36 3.86 -10.93
CA VAL A 357 17.71 3.76 -9.63
C VAL A 357 17.05 5.09 -9.25
N HIS A 358 15.73 5.08 -9.12
CA HIS A 358 14.92 6.17 -8.56
C HIS A 358 14.47 5.75 -7.17
N VAL A 359 14.79 6.54 -6.15
CA VAL A 359 14.39 6.25 -4.76
C VAL A 359 13.37 7.30 -4.33
N GLU A 360 12.11 6.88 -4.17
CA GLU A 360 11.09 7.67 -3.50
C GLU A 360 10.92 7.15 -2.07
N ILE A 361 11.10 8.03 -1.08
CA ILE A 361 10.93 7.70 0.33
C ILE A 361 9.73 8.47 0.85
N GLN A 362 8.72 7.75 1.34
CA GLN A 362 7.59 8.32 2.02
C GLN A 362 7.55 7.80 3.46
N LEU A 363 7.47 8.72 4.41
CA LEU A 363 7.44 8.41 5.83
C LEU A 363 6.07 8.78 6.38
N TYR A 364 5.39 7.79 6.93
CA TYR A 364 4.09 7.96 7.57
C TYR A 364 4.19 7.59 9.04
N SER A 365 3.59 8.41 9.90
CA SER A 365 3.42 8.04 11.31
C SER A 365 2.41 6.91 11.42
N ARG A 366 2.79 5.79 12.06
CA ARG A 366 1.89 4.64 12.29
C ARG A 366 0.64 5.04 13.09
N GLY A 367 0.81 5.86 14.13
CA GLY A 367 -0.29 6.37 14.94
C GLY A 367 -1.23 7.27 14.13
N TRP A 368 -0.68 8.05 13.20
CA TRP A 368 -1.51 8.76 12.23
C TRP A 368 -2.27 7.77 11.36
N ILE A 369 -1.62 6.84 10.63
CA ILE A 369 -2.28 5.88 9.73
C ILE A 369 -3.47 5.16 10.41
N ARG A 370 -3.28 4.62 11.62
CA ARG A 370 -4.30 3.89 12.38
C ARG A 370 -5.55 4.72 12.67
N ASN A 371 -5.39 6.02 12.94
CA ASN A 371 -6.49 6.91 13.30
C ASN A 371 -7.03 7.70 12.10
N ALA A 372 -6.20 7.89 11.09
CA ALA A 372 -6.37 8.87 10.04
C ALA A 372 -6.85 8.28 8.72
N ILE A 373 -6.45 7.05 8.40
CA ILE A 373 -6.61 6.45 7.08
C ILE A 373 -7.23 5.07 7.19
N VAL A 374 -6.75 4.19 8.08
CA VAL A 374 -7.23 2.79 8.14
C VAL A 374 -8.74 2.66 8.36
N PRO A 375 -9.38 3.40 9.29
CA PRO A 375 -10.80 3.23 9.55
C PRO A 375 -11.62 3.74 8.36
N VAL A 376 -12.43 2.86 7.76
CA VAL A 376 -13.45 3.28 6.81
C VAL A 376 -14.63 3.81 7.62
N ARG A 377 -14.95 5.09 7.43
CA ARG A 377 -16.06 5.71 8.16
C ARG A 377 -17.38 5.41 7.41
N PRO A 378 -18.50 5.31 8.13
CA PRO A 378 -19.82 5.31 7.50
C PRO A 378 -20.00 6.58 6.65
N LEU A 379 -20.74 6.45 5.55
CA LEU A 379 -21.18 7.61 4.78
C LEU A 379 -22.16 8.45 5.60
N SER A 380 -22.32 9.71 5.21
CA SER A 380 -23.45 10.53 5.64
C SER A 380 -24.76 9.79 5.37
N SER A 381 -25.66 9.78 6.36
CA SER A 381 -27.01 9.23 6.21
C SER A 381 -27.87 9.98 5.20
N THR A 382 -27.41 11.13 4.71
CA THR A 382 -28.20 12.04 3.87
C THR A 382 -27.63 12.24 2.48
N CYS A 383 -26.30 12.14 2.27
CA CYS A 383 -25.71 12.56 0.98
C CYS A 383 -26.07 11.62 -0.17
N PHE A 384 -26.22 10.32 0.09
CA PHE A 384 -26.66 9.32 -0.89
C PHE A 384 -28.15 8.93 -0.73
N ASP A 385 -28.91 9.68 0.06
CA ASP A 385 -30.35 9.46 0.21
C ASP A 385 -31.08 9.81 -1.11
N PRO A 386 -31.81 8.87 -1.73
CA PRO A 386 -32.56 9.12 -2.96
C PRO A 386 -33.53 10.30 -2.84
N SER A 387 -34.13 10.52 -1.68
CA SER A 387 -35.08 11.63 -1.47
C SER A 387 -34.37 12.99 -1.52
N ARG A 388 -33.17 13.07 -0.93
CA ARG A 388 -32.33 14.27 -0.98
C ARG A 388 -31.85 14.52 -2.41
N ILE A 389 -31.35 13.49 -3.09
CA ILE A 389 -30.86 13.59 -4.47
C ILE A 389 -32.01 14.06 -5.40
N ALA A 390 -33.21 13.49 -5.25
CA ALA A 390 -34.37 13.91 -6.04
C ALA A 390 -34.81 15.36 -5.77
N SER A 391 -34.51 15.90 -4.59
CA SER A 391 -34.82 17.28 -4.23
C SER A 391 -33.72 18.30 -4.55
N SER A 392 -32.53 17.85 -4.99
CA SER A 392 -31.39 18.71 -5.31
C SER A 392 -31.36 19.09 -6.80
N ALA A 393 -30.38 19.92 -7.21
CA ALA A 393 -30.16 20.21 -8.63
C ALA A 393 -29.31 19.15 -9.35
N TYR A 394 -29.05 17.99 -8.71
CA TYR A 394 -28.24 16.93 -9.31
C TYR A 394 -28.99 16.27 -10.47
N ASN A 395 -28.41 16.35 -11.66
CA ASN A 395 -29.00 15.78 -12.86
C ASN A 395 -28.73 14.28 -12.94
N THR A 396 -29.60 13.48 -12.29
CA THR A 396 -29.50 12.01 -12.27
C THR A 396 -29.62 11.38 -13.66
N THR A 397 -30.32 12.03 -14.59
CA THR A 397 -30.45 11.55 -15.98
C THR A 397 -29.12 11.63 -16.70
N LEU A 398 -28.40 12.75 -16.56
CA LEU A 398 -27.07 12.92 -17.13
C LEU A 398 -26.05 11.99 -16.44
N ALA A 399 -26.05 11.96 -15.10
CA ALA A 399 -25.10 11.16 -14.33
C ALA A 399 -25.29 9.64 -14.47
N GLY A 400 -26.53 9.21 -14.74
CA GLY A 400 -26.88 7.80 -14.97
C GLY A 400 -26.87 7.40 -16.44
N ALA A 401 -26.56 8.32 -17.36
CA ALA A 401 -26.52 8.04 -18.79
C ALA A 401 -25.41 7.03 -19.13
N PRO A 402 -25.61 6.17 -20.16
CA PRO A 402 -24.53 5.33 -20.66
C PRO A 402 -23.43 6.21 -21.23
N ALA A 403 -22.20 6.02 -20.76
CA ALA A 403 -21.04 6.73 -21.29
C ALA A 403 -20.57 6.09 -22.60
N PHE A 404 -20.27 6.92 -23.61
CA PHE A 404 -19.60 6.49 -24.83
C PHE A 404 -18.13 6.13 -24.55
N VAL A 405 -17.44 6.96 -23.77
CA VAL A 405 -16.07 6.73 -23.32
C VAL A 405 -16.08 6.34 -21.85
N ASP A 406 -15.86 5.06 -21.57
CA ASP A 406 -15.69 4.58 -20.20
C ASP A 406 -14.21 4.44 -19.83
N VAL A 407 -13.71 5.33 -18.96
CA VAL A 407 -12.29 5.35 -18.57
C VAL A 407 -12.11 4.58 -17.26
N HIS A 408 -11.37 3.47 -17.35
CA HIS A 408 -10.99 2.64 -16.21
C HIS A 408 -9.53 2.20 -16.32
N ALA A 409 -8.67 2.71 -15.43
CA ALA A 409 -7.37 2.08 -15.21
C ALA A 409 -7.55 0.96 -14.16
N GLY A 410 -7.96 -0.22 -14.62
CA GLY A 410 -8.05 -1.42 -13.78
C GLY A 410 -6.68 -1.96 -13.34
N ILE A 411 -5.58 -1.35 -13.80
CA ILE A 411 -4.19 -1.71 -13.50
C ILE A 411 -3.32 -0.44 -13.44
N GLY A 412 -2.30 -0.43 -12.58
CA GLY A 412 -1.27 0.60 -12.59
C GLY A 412 -0.46 0.55 -13.89
N MET A 413 -0.14 1.72 -14.48
CA MET A 413 0.65 1.84 -15.72
C MET A 413 2.02 2.50 -15.46
N PRO A 414 2.97 1.81 -14.77
CA PRO A 414 4.23 2.40 -14.33
C PRO A 414 5.36 2.31 -15.39
N LEU A 415 5.10 1.70 -16.55
CA LEU A 415 6.12 1.36 -17.53
C LEU A 415 6.08 2.28 -18.76
N GLY A 416 7.22 2.91 -19.03
CA GLY A 416 7.51 3.57 -20.31
C GLY A 416 6.45 4.56 -20.77
N ARG A 417 5.68 4.18 -21.79
CA ARG A 417 4.67 5.04 -22.43
C ARG A 417 3.25 4.55 -22.22
N ASP A 418 3.03 3.52 -21.40
CA ASP A 418 1.75 2.81 -21.35
C ASP A 418 0.61 3.76 -20.98
N CYS A 419 0.80 4.61 -19.97
CA CYS A 419 -0.22 5.58 -19.57
C CYS A 419 -0.47 6.62 -20.69
N TYR A 420 0.59 7.16 -21.29
CA TYR A 420 0.46 8.13 -22.39
C TYR A 420 -0.21 7.53 -23.64
N ASN A 421 0.09 6.27 -23.96
CA ASN A 421 -0.52 5.56 -25.08
C ASN A 421 -1.99 5.27 -24.77
N PHE A 422 -2.32 4.87 -23.54
CA PHE A 422 -3.69 4.72 -23.07
C PHE A 422 -4.47 6.04 -23.16
N ALA A 423 -3.92 7.15 -22.67
CA ALA A 423 -4.53 8.46 -22.84
C ALA A 423 -4.76 8.80 -24.32
N GLY A 424 -3.80 8.43 -25.18
CA GLY A 424 -3.86 8.60 -26.63
C GLY A 424 -4.95 7.78 -27.35
N THR A 425 -5.52 6.74 -26.73
CA THR A 425 -6.62 5.97 -27.36
C THR A 425 -7.97 6.69 -27.29
N LEU A 426 -8.11 7.66 -26.38
CA LEU A 426 -9.34 8.41 -26.22
C LEU A 426 -9.53 9.42 -27.36
N PRO A 427 -10.78 9.76 -27.73
CA PRO A 427 -11.07 10.80 -28.72
C PRO A 427 -10.43 12.16 -28.36
N ARG A 428 -9.98 12.93 -29.36
CA ARG A 428 -9.39 14.26 -29.12
C ARG A 428 -10.41 15.36 -28.87
N GLN A 429 -11.63 15.15 -29.36
CA GLN A 429 -12.78 16.04 -29.29
C GLN A 429 -14.02 15.18 -29.01
N PRO A 430 -15.10 15.74 -28.48
CA PRO A 430 -16.37 15.03 -28.36
C PRO A 430 -16.82 14.43 -29.70
N VAL A 431 -17.41 13.24 -29.64
CA VAL A 431 -17.93 12.52 -30.81
C VAL A 431 -19.44 12.33 -30.69
N ASP A 432 -20.09 12.11 -31.83
CA ASP A 432 -21.52 11.86 -31.90
C ASP A 432 -21.91 10.66 -31.02
N GLY A 433 -22.95 10.84 -30.20
CA GLY A 433 -23.42 9.83 -29.25
C GLY A 433 -22.94 10.02 -27.81
N MET A 434 -21.97 10.90 -27.56
CA MET A 434 -21.62 11.30 -26.20
C MET A 434 -22.73 12.11 -25.55
N ILE A 435 -23.02 11.83 -24.27
CA ILE A 435 -24.05 12.54 -23.51
C ILE A 435 -23.35 13.52 -22.55
N LEU A 436 -23.27 14.78 -22.98
CA LEU A 436 -22.49 15.82 -22.32
C LEU A 436 -23.38 16.98 -21.85
N PRO A 437 -22.96 17.74 -20.82
CA PRO A 437 -23.64 18.98 -20.47
C PRO A 437 -23.55 19.97 -21.64
N GLU A 438 -24.64 20.69 -21.90
CA GLU A 438 -24.74 21.70 -22.96
C GLU A 438 -23.65 22.78 -22.84
N ARG A 439 -23.34 23.15 -21.59
CA ARG A 439 -22.24 24.08 -21.27
C ARG A 439 -21.40 23.52 -20.12
N THR A 440 -20.08 23.57 -20.29
CA THR A 440 -19.09 23.22 -19.28
C THR A 440 -18.45 24.48 -18.72
N THR A 441 -18.47 24.62 -17.40
CA THR A 441 -17.73 25.68 -16.72
C THR A 441 -16.45 25.11 -16.15
N PHE A 442 -15.33 25.74 -16.45
CA PHE A 442 -14.05 25.47 -15.82
C PHE A 442 -13.83 26.45 -14.69
N HIS A 443 -13.34 25.96 -13.57
CA HIS A 443 -13.10 26.74 -12.37
C HIS A 443 -11.63 26.69 -12.01
N THR A 444 -11.04 27.84 -11.74
CA THR A 444 -9.68 27.95 -11.20
C THR A 444 -9.63 29.03 -10.13
N TYR A 445 -8.68 28.96 -9.21
CA TYR A 445 -8.63 29.84 -8.05
C TYR A 445 -7.25 30.46 -7.86
N TRP A 446 -7.23 31.78 -7.68
CA TRP A 446 -6.02 32.53 -7.42
C TRP A 446 -6.11 33.40 -6.17
N ARG A 447 -5.10 33.24 -5.31
CA ARG A 447 -4.93 34.08 -4.13
C ARG A 447 -4.07 35.29 -4.41
N ASN A 448 -4.76 36.41 -4.61
CA ASN A 448 -4.15 37.70 -4.94
C ASN A 448 -3.27 38.24 -3.80
N ASP A 449 -3.56 37.87 -2.56
CA ASP A 449 -2.79 38.28 -1.39
C ASP A 449 -1.46 37.53 -1.21
N LEU A 450 -1.29 36.37 -1.85
CA LEU A 450 -0.06 35.57 -1.76
C LEU A 450 0.93 35.94 -2.87
N LEU A 451 0.44 36.01 -4.11
CA LEU A 451 1.25 36.35 -5.27
C LEU A 451 0.41 37.15 -6.27
N PRO A 452 0.92 38.26 -6.83
CA PRO A 452 0.23 38.93 -7.92
C PRO A 452 0.20 38.06 -9.18
N LEU A 453 -0.82 38.25 -10.03
CA LEU A 453 -0.87 37.60 -11.34
C LEU A 453 0.32 38.04 -12.20
N GLY A 454 0.99 37.08 -12.82
CA GLY A 454 2.09 37.32 -13.77
C GLY A 454 1.88 36.61 -15.10
N ASP A 455 2.85 36.75 -16.01
CA ASP A 455 2.79 36.23 -17.39
C ASP A 455 2.51 34.73 -17.44
N ARG A 456 2.99 33.97 -16.45
CA ARG A 456 2.72 32.54 -16.40
C ARG A 456 1.25 32.27 -16.13
N GLN A 457 0.62 32.90 -15.14
CA GLN A 457 -0.81 32.70 -14.86
C GLN A 457 -1.67 33.05 -16.08
N ILE A 458 -1.25 34.06 -16.84
CA ILE A 458 -1.88 34.43 -18.11
C ILE A 458 -1.72 33.33 -19.17
N ALA A 459 -0.52 32.73 -19.29
CA ALA A 459 -0.31 31.58 -20.16
C ALA A 459 -1.20 30.39 -19.80
N LEU A 460 -1.44 30.14 -18.50
CA LEU A 460 -2.36 29.08 -18.05
C LEU A 460 -3.81 29.37 -18.46
N LEU A 461 -4.30 30.59 -18.24
CA LEU A 461 -5.63 31.01 -18.68
C LEU A 461 -5.79 30.90 -20.21
N HIS A 462 -4.79 31.35 -20.98
CA HIS A 462 -4.79 31.17 -22.43
C HIS A 462 -4.82 29.70 -22.82
N SER A 463 -4.02 28.85 -22.18
CA SER A 463 -3.99 27.42 -22.49
C SER A 463 -5.37 26.79 -22.32
N LEU A 464 -6.13 27.20 -21.30
CA LEU A 464 -7.49 26.72 -21.07
C LEU A 464 -8.48 27.33 -22.08
N LEU A 465 -8.56 28.65 -22.18
CA LEU A 465 -9.58 29.34 -23.00
C LEU A 465 -9.41 29.11 -24.51
N ALA A 466 -8.16 28.99 -24.98
CA ALA A 466 -7.86 28.84 -26.39
C ALA A 466 -7.99 27.40 -26.89
N THR A 467 -7.87 26.40 -26.01
CA THR A 467 -7.87 24.98 -26.42
C THR A 467 -9.19 24.27 -26.20
N GLN A 468 -10.06 24.79 -25.32
CA GLN A 468 -11.39 24.24 -25.10
C GLN A 468 -12.42 24.88 -26.04
N ASP A 469 -13.46 24.12 -26.37
CA ASP A 469 -14.48 24.51 -27.35
C ASP A 469 -15.14 25.86 -27.05
N ARG A 470 -15.24 26.70 -28.09
CA ARG A 470 -15.68 28.09 -27.93
C ARG A 470 -17.15 28.23 -27.55
N ALA A 471 -18.00 27.37 -28.11
CA ALA A 471 -19.45 27.51 -27.97
C ALA A 471 -19.96 27.01 -26.62
N SER A 472 -19.36 25.95 -26.10
CA SER A 472 -19.86 25.22 -24.93
C SER A 472 -19.02 25.40 -23.68
N THR A 473 -17.94 26.20 -23.68
CA THR A 473 -17.07 26.33 -22.50
C THR A 473 -16.89 27.76 -22.01
N SER A 474 -16.82 27.91 -20.68
CA SER A 474 -16.49 29.15 -19.99
C SER A 474 -15.51 28.88 -18.84
N VAL A 475 -14.79 29.89 -18.41
CA VAL A 475 -13.80 29.82 -17.33
C VAL A 475 -14.14 30.87 -16.28
N VAL A 476 -14.18 30.45 -15.02
CA VAL A 476 -14.30 31.34 -13.88
C VAL A 476 -12.98 31.34 -13.10
N LEU A 477 -12.33 32.49 -13.07
CA LEU A 477 -11.20 32.78 -12.19
C LEU A 477 -11.73 33.27 -10.85
N TRP A 478 -11.72 32.38 -9.87
CA TRP A 478 -12.07 32.68 -8.49
C TRP A 478 -10.91 33.38 -7.77
N THR A 479 -11.22 34.27 -6.84
CA THR A 479 -10.20 34.98 -6.05
C THR A 479 -10.67 35.45 -4.69
N ASN A 480 -9.73 35.69 -3.78
CA ASN A 480 -9.98 36.29 -2.47
C ASN A 480 -9.79 37.82 -2.44
N ALA A 481 -9.55 38.48 -3.57
CA ALA A 481 -9.43 39.93 -3.62
C ALA A 481 -10.70 40.63 -3.08
N ALA A 482 -10.50 41.72 -2.33
CA ALA A 482 -11.60 42.43 -1.66
C ALA A 482 -12.68 42.93 -2.62
N SER A 483 -12.32 43.26 -3.87
CA SER A 483 -13.25 43.54 -4.96
C SER A 483 -12.78 42.84 -6.25
N PRO A 484 -13.67 42.18 -7.03
CA PRO A 484 -13.33 41.67 -8.36
C PRO A 484 -12.75 42.74 -9.29
N SER A 485 -13.19 43.99 -9.15
CA SER A 485 -12.68 45.12 -9.94
C SER A 485 -11.20 45.40 -9.71
N ALA A 486 -10.63 44.96 -8.58
CA ALA A 486 -9.19 45.08 -8.31
C ALA A 486 -8.35 44.15 -9.19
N LEU A 487 -8.92 43.05 -9.70
CA LEU A 487 -8.26 42.11 -10.59
C LEU A 487 -8.62 42.34 -12.07
N THR A 488 -9.88 42.66 -12.37
CA THR A 488 -10.30 42.92 -13.77
C THR A 488 -9.64 44.16 -14.37
N ASN A 489 -9.23 45.12 -13.52
CA ASN A 489 -8.50 46.31 -13.93
C ASN A 489 -6.98 46.09 -14.04
N LEU A 490 -6.46 44.90 -13.70
CA LEU A 490 -5.04 44.63 -13.85
C LEU A 490 -4.65 44.72 -15.34
N PRO A 491 -3.58 45.46 -15.69
CA PRO A 491 -3.12 45.59 -17.07
C PRO A 491 -2.84 44.24 -17.75
N ILE A 492 -2.52 43.22 -16.96
CA ILE A 492 -2.18 41.89 -17.44
C ILE A 492 -3.42 41.00 -17.70
N LEU A 493 -4.56 41.26 -17.04
CA LEU A 493 -5.78 40.45 -17.15
C LEU A 493 -6.82 41.08 -18.08
N ARG A 494 -6.86 42.43 -18.13
CA ARG A 494 -7.80 43.18 -18.96
C ARG A 494 -7.78 42.77 -20.44
N PRO A 495 -6.63 42.57 -21.11
CA PRO A 495 -6.61 42.13 -22.50
C PRO A 495 -7.25 40.76 -22.72
N LEU A 496 -7.20 39.86 -21.72
CA LEU A 496 -7.85 38.54 -21.80
C LEU A 496 -9.36 38.67 -21.65
N LEU A 497 -9.83 39.51 -20.72
CA LEU A 497 -11.25 39.76 -20.53
C LEU A 497 -11.89 40.37 -21.79
N GLU A 498 -11.18 41.32 -22.43
CA GLU A 498 -11.62 41.91 -23.69
C GLU A 498 -11.61 40.89 -24.84
N LEU A 499 -10.59 40.01 -24.90
CA LEU A 499 -10.48 39.00 -25.95
C LEU A 499 -11.54 37.90 -25.85
N TYR A 500 -11.78 37.37 -24.65
CA TYR A 500 -12.64 36.21 -24.43
C TYR A 500 -14.07 36.56 -24.02
N GLY A 501 -14.34 37.82 -23.64
CA GLY A 501 -15.65 38.31 -23.26
C GLY A 501 -16.30 37.45 -22.17
N GLU A 502 -17.56 37.07 -22.39
CA GLU A 502 -18.36 36.26 -21.45
C GLU A 502 -17.80 34.86 -21.16
N ARG A 503 -16.77 34.40 -21.91
CA ARG A 503 -16.12 33.11 -21.63
C ARG A 503 -15.12 33.18 -20.50
N LEU A 504 -14.65 34.36 -20.09
CA LEU A 504 -13.77 34.52 -18.94
C LEU A 504 -14.41 35.45 -17.92
N GLU A 505 -14.75 34.91 -16.76
CA GLU A 505 -15.32 35.67 -15.65
C GLU A 505 -14.37 35.67 -14.45
N VAL A 506 -14.26 36.81 -13.76
CA VAL A 506 -13.52 36.91 -12.50
C VAL A 506 -14.52 37.08 -11.37
N ARG A 507 -14.54 36.12 -10.44
CA ARG A 507 -15.47 36.12 -9.29
C ARG A 507 -14.72 36.16 -7.97
N ARG A 508 -15.23 36.94 -7.02
CA ARG A 508 -14.80 36.83 -5.63
C ARG A 508 -15.38 35.56 -5.01
N VAL A 509 -14.54 34.82 -4.30
CA VAL A 509 -14.98 33.69 -3.49
C VAL A 509 -15.69 34.20 -2.26
N ASP A 510 -16.94 33.77 -2.09
CA ASP A 510 -17.69 33.87 -0.85
C ASP A 510 -17.97 32.45 -0.34
N LYS A 511 -17.11 31.97 0.58
CA LYS A 511 -17.20 30.62 1.14
C LYS A 511 -18.51 30.42 1.91
N GLN A 512 -19.04 31.46 2.55
CA GLN A 512 -20.29 31.39 3.30
C GLN A 512 -21.47 31.25 2.35
N ALA A 513 -21.50 32.01 1.26
CA ALA A 513 -22.54 31.88 0.24
C ALA A 513 -22.50 30.51 -0.46
N LEU A 514 -21.31 30.01 -0.81
CA LEU A 514 -21.14 28.71 -1.48
C LEU A 514 -21.46 27.52 -0.56
N ALA A 515 -21.32 27.67 0.75
CA ALA A 515 -21.60 26.60 1.72
C ALA A 515 -23.09 26.46 2.08
N ARG A 516 -23.96 27.40 1.66
CA ARG A 516 -25.38 27.37 2.02
C ARG A 516 -26.05 26.07 1.57
N GLY A 517 -26.80 25.43 2.48
CA GLY A 517 -27.48 24.16 2.22
C GLY A 517 -26.55 22.93 2.15
N THR A 518 -25.25 23.10 2.42
CA THR A 518 -24.28 22.00 2.50
C THR A 518 -23.98 21.64 3.96
N PRO A 519 -23.32 20.51 4.26
CA PRO A 519 -22.86 20.20 5.60
C PRO A 519 -21.90 21.23 6.22
N MET A 520 -21.32 22.12 5.41
CA MET A 520 -20.43 23.19 5.85
C MET A 520 -21.15 24.52 6.12
N ASP A 521 -22.48 24.60 5.93
CA ASP A 521 -23.26 25.83 6.15
C ASP A 521 -23.09 26.36 7.58
N GLY A 522 -22.70 27.63 7.71
CA GLY A 522 -22.42 28.28 9.00
C GLY A 522 -21.25 27.68 9.80
N HIS A 523 -20.46 26.78 9.20
CA HIS A 523 -19.40 26.09 9.94
C HIS A 523 -18.17 26.98 10.18
N LYS A 524 -17.63 26.97 11.40
CA LYS A 524 -16.47 27.79 11.81
C LYS A 524 -15.20 27.59 10.98
N LEU A 525 -15.08 26.45 10.30
CA LEU A 525 -13.91 26.13 9.47
C LEU A 525 -13.95 26.80 8.09
N LEU A 526 -15.06 27.44 7.71
CA LEU A 526 -15.15 28.19 6.47
C LEU A 526 -14.13 29.32 6.39
N ASP A 527 -13.76 29.93 7.52
CA ASP A 527 -12.83 31.06 7.55
C ASP A 527 -11.35 30.66 7.56
N MET A 528 -11.03 29.36 7.55
CA MET A 528 -9.64 28.91 7.50
C MET A 528 -8.97 29.30 6.19
N ALA A 529 -7.69 29.68 6.31
CA ALA A 529 -6.76 29.91 5.21
C ALA A 529 -5.34 29.62 5.68
N ASP A 530 -4.47 29.20 4.78
CA ASP A 530 -3.05 29.01 5.06
C ASP A 530 -2.17 29.94 4.20
N LYS A 531 -0.85 29.79 4.25
CA LYS A 531 0.08 30.61 3.43
C LYS A 531 0.38 29.99 2.07
N GLN A 532 -0.09 28.78 1.80
CA GLN A 532 0.20 28.00 0.59
C GLN A 532 -1.03 27.87 -0.32
N ALA A 533 -2.17 28.43 0.08
CA ALA A 533 -3.48 28.26 -0.52
C ALA A 533 -3.97 26.81 -0.58
N TRP A 534 -3.44 25.89 0.25
CA TRP A 534 -3.83 24.48 0.21
C TRP A 534 -5.16 24.27 0.90
N VAL A 535 -5.25 24.59 2.19
CA VAL A 535 -6.46 24.33 2.97
C VAL A 535 -7.67 25.11 2.46
N ASP A 536 -7.50 26.40 2.15
CA ASP A 536 -8.61 27.18 1.60
C ASP A 536 -8.89 26.84 0.13
N GLY A 537 -7.86 26.58 -0.69
CA GLY A 537 -8.04 26.17 -2.07
C GLY A 537 -8.80 24.85 -2.19
N ASP A 538 -8.46 23.85 -1.38
CA ASP A 538 -9.14 22.55 -1.32
C ASP A 538 -10.62 22.72 -0.92
N LEU A 539 -10.93 23.56 0.06
CA LEU A 539 -12.31 23.87 0.45
C LEU A 539 -13.07 24.59 -0.66
N VAL A 540 -12.48 25.63 -1.25
CA VAL A 540 -13.11 26.41 -2.33
C VAL A 540 -13.40 25.52 -3.52
N ARG A 541 -12.48 24.62 -3.89
CA ARG A 541 -12.66 23.63 -4.95
C ARG A 541 -13.96 22.84 -4.79
N VAL A 542 -14.13 22.20 -3.64
CA VAL A 542 -15.29 21.35 -3.38
C VAL A 542 -16.58 22.17 -3.28
N LEU A 543 -16.53 23.35 -2.64
CA LEU A 543 -17.68 24.25 -2.53
C LEU A 543 -18.15 24.78 -3.89
N VAL A 544 -17.22 25.21 -4.75
CA VAL A 544 -17.51 25.72 -6.09
C VAL A 544 -18.13 24.63 -6.96
N LEU A 545 -17.52 23.44 -6.98
CA LEU A 545 -18.07 22.31 -7.73
C LEU A 545 -19.44 21.89 -7.19
N ASN A 546 -19.69 21.96 -5.88
CA ASN A 546 -21.00 21.62 -5.34
C ASN A 546 -22.05 22.61 -5.84
N ALA A 547 -21.73 23.91 -5.78
CA ALA A 547 -22.66 24.97 -6.14
C ALA A 547 -22.92 25.08 -7.66
N LEU A 548 -21.93 24.79 -8.49
CA LEU A 548 -21.97 25.09 -9.93
C LEU A 548 -21.73 23.88 -10.85
N GLY A 549 -21.19 22.78 -10.33
CA GLY A 549 -20.69 21.66 -11.13
C GLY A 549 -19.50 22.05 -12.02
N GLY A 550 -19.20 21.22 -13.01
CA GLY A 550 -18.17 21.51 -14.01
C GLY A 550 -16.81 20.97 -13.64
N VAL A 551 -15.76 21.55 -14.22
CA VAL A 551 -14.38 21.05 -14.12
C VAL A 551 -13.56 22.01 -13.28
N TRP A 552 -12.92 21.50 -12.23
CA TRP A 552 -11.89 22.24 -11.53
C TRP A 552 -10.52 22.01 -12.15
N VAL A 553 -9.74 23.09 -12.23
CA VAL A 553 -8.35 23.10 -12.69
C VAL A 553 -7.54 23.96 -11.72
N ASP A 554 -6.59 23.35 -11.02
CA ASP A 554 -5.64 24.09 -10.18
C ASP A 554 -4.86 25.09 -11.02
N PHE A 555 -4.63 26.27 -10.44
CA PHE A 555 -4.12 27.39 -11.21
C PHE A 555 -2.62 27.33 -11.50
N ASP A 556 -2.00 26.16 -11.35
CA ASP A 556 -0.67 25.75 -11.78
C ASP A 556 -0.72 24.59 -12.80
N THR A 557 -1.83 24.45 -13.52
CA THR A 557 -2.01 23.42 -14.54
C THR A 557 -2.09 24.04 -15.93
N ILE A 558 -1.20 23.64 -16.84
CA ILE A 558 -1.18 24.12 -18.23
C ILE A 558 -1.82 23.08 -19.16
N MET A 559 -2.78 23.51 -19.98
CA MET A 559 -3.47 22.62 -20.93
C MET A 559 -2.62 22.40 -22.19
N THR A 560 -2.59 21.17 -22.68
CA THR A 560 -1.77 20.76 -23.84
C THR A 560 -2.51 20.87 -25.19
N GLY A 561 -3.84 21.04 -25.18
CA GLY A 561 -4.63 21.21 -26.40
C GLY A 561 -5.77 20.22 -26.62
N ARG A 562 -5.96 19.22 -25.75
CA ARG A 562 -7.06 18.26 -25.86
C ARG A 562 -8.34 18.80 -25.22
N ASP A 563 -9.49 18.47 -25.83
CA ASP A 563 -10.79 18.85 -25.27
C ASP A 563 -11.14 17.94 -24.09
N MET A 564 -11.32 18.54 -22.92
CA MET A 564 -11.66 17.85 -21.67
C MET A 564 -13.09 17.30 -21.68
N ARG A 565 -13.97 17.79 -22.57
CA ARG A 565 -15.37 17.35 -22.66
C ARG A 565 -15.52 15.84 -22.89
N VAL A 566 -14.54 15.22 -23.54
CA VAL A 566 -14.45 13.76 -23.73
C VAL A 566 -14.44 12.97 -22.41
N LEU A 567 -14.10 13.62 -21.30
CA LEU A 567 -14.01 13.00 -19.98
C LEU A 567 -15.21 13.31 -19.07
N LEU A 568 -16.21 14.07 -19.55
CA LEU A 568 -17.27 14.62 -18.69
C LEU A 568 -18.54 13.75 -18.61
N GLU A 569 -18.56 12.60 -19.29
CA GLU A 569 -19.58 11.57 -19.08
C GLU A 569 -19.44 10.89 -17.70
N HIS A 570 -18.33 11.14 -16.99
CA HIS A 570 -18.08 10.63 -15.65
C HIS A 570 -17.74 11.76 -14.68
N GLU A 571 -18.08 11.57 -13.41
CA GLU A 571 -17.51 12.34 -12.31
C GLU A 571 -16.19 11.67 -11.88
N TRP A 572 -15.13 12.46 -11.71
CA TRP A 572 -13.79 11.92 -11.51
C TRP A 572 -12.82 12.85 -10.77
N VAL A 573 -11.79 12.24 -10.21
CA VAL A 573 -10.57 12.90 -9.69
C VAL A 573 -9.33 12.28 -10.35
N THR A 574 -8.21 12.98 -10.34
CA THR A 574 -6.95 12.49 -10.92
C THR A 574 -6.12 11.70 -9.92
N GLN A 575 -5.39 10.69 -10.40
CA GLN A 575 -4.37 9.97 -9.63
C GLN A 575 -3.17 10.88 -9.37
N TRP A 576 -2.55 10.76 -8.20
CA TRP A 576 -1.43 11.60 -7.78
C TRP A 576 -0.18 11.42 -8.65
N ASP A 577 0.31 10.20 -8.79
CA ASP A 577 1.41 9.83 -9.68
C ASP A 577 1.35 8.33 -10.03
N CYS A 578 2.37 7.83 -10.75
CA CYS A 578 2.47 6.45 -11.22
C CYS A 578 2.86 5.43 -10.14
N TYR A 579 3.17 5.88 -8.91
CA TYR A 579 3.57 5.00 -7.82
C TYR A 579 2.44 4.97 -6.81
N ASP A 580 1.41 4.15 -7.08
CA ASP A 580 0.22 3.88 -6.25
C ASP A 580 0.37 4.25 -4.76
N LYS A 581 0.27 5.55 -4.42
CA LYS A 581 0.61 6.03 -3.08
C LYS A 581 -0.41 5.48 -2.11
N PRO A 582 -0.04 4.55 -1.21
CA PRO A 582 -1.04 3.76 -0.50
C PRO A 582 -2.02 4.60 0.33
N TYR A 583 -1.61 5.80 0.76
CA TYR A 583 -2.40 6.67 1.62
C TYR A 583 -2.81 8.01 1.01
N GLN A 584 -2.19 8.42 -0.10
CA GLN A 584 -2.47 9.66 -0.83
C GLN A 584 -2.49 9.43 -2.36
N PRO A 585 -3.27 8.44 -2.86
CA PRO A 585 -3.18 8.03 -4.26
C PRO A 585 -3.86 9.01 -5.23
N LEU A 586 -4.65 9.96 -4.72
CA LEU A 586 -5.47 10.88 -5.51
C LEU A 586 -4.99 12.31 -5.36
N ASN A 587 -5.23 13.15 -6.34
CA ASN A 587 -5.00 14.59 -6.27
C ASN A 587 -6.24 15.35 -6.79
N GLY A 588 -6.32 16.63 -6.45
CA GLY A 588 -7.41 17.52 -6.90
C GLY A 588 -6.95 18.54 -7.93
N ALA A 589 -5.78 18.32 -8.56
CA ALA A 589 -5.24 19.25 -9.56
C ALA A 589 -6.24 19.44 -10.70
N MET A 590 -6.90 18.35 -11.10
CA MET A 590 -8.09 18.40 -11.92
C MET A 590 -9.16 17.44 -11.40
N MET A 591 -10.42 17.87 -11.42
CA MET A 591 -11.56 17.01 -11.09
C MET A 591 -12.83 17.52 -11.74
N HIS A 592 -13.77 16.62 -12.02
CA HIS A 592 -15.07 16.96 -12.60
C HIS A 592 -16.19 16.34 -11.79
N PHE A 593 -17.19 17.15 -11.44
CA PHE A 593 -18.38 16.72 -10.73
C PHE A 593 -19.59 17.51 -11.21
N HIS A 594 -20.76 16.91 -11.16
CA HIS A 594 -22.01 17.61 -11.42
C HIS A 594 -22.42 18.45 -10.21
N ARG A 595 -23.23 19.49 -10.47
CA ARG A 595 -23.81 20.32 -9.41
C ARG A 595 -24.60 19.47 -8.42
N ASP A 596 -24.46 19.75 -7.13
CA ASP A 596 -25.10 19.02 -6.02
C ASP A 596 -24.81 17.51 -6.00
N SER A 597 -23.64 17.10 -6.53
CA SER A 597 -23.21 15.71 -6.53
C SER A 597 -23.20 15.08 -5.14
N PRO A 598 -23.74 13.86 -4.97
CA PRO A 598 -23.69 13.16 -3.67
C PRO A 598 -22.25 12.92 -3.21
N TYR A 599 -21.31 12.80 -4.14
CA TYR A 599 -19.87 12.69 -3.83
C TYR A 599 -19.33 13.97 -3.19
N LEU A 600 -19.69 15.14 -3.72
CA LEU A 600 -19.29 16.43 -3.17
C LEU A 600 -19.96 16.71 -1.83
N CYS A 601 -21.24 16.34 -1.68
CA CYS A 601 -21.93 16.37 -0.39
C CYS A 601 -21.16 15.56 0.65
N GLU A 602 -20.72 14.35 0.32
CA GLU A 602 -19.97 13.49 1.23
C GLU A 602 -18.58 14.06 1.55
N MET A 603 -17.89 14.66 0.58
CA MET A 603 -16.64 15.38 0.81
C MET A 603 -16.85 16.53 1.81
N LEU A 604 -17.87 17.35 1.63
CA LEU A 604 -18.21 18.45 2.54
C LEU A 604 -18.65 17.95 3.92
N HIS A 605 -19.40 16.84 3.99
CA HIS A 605 -19.77 16.18 5.24
C HIS A 605 -18.52 15.71 6.01
N SER A 606 -17.58 15.09 5.30
CA SER A 606 -16.32 14.62 5.88
C SER A 606 -15.44 15.79 6.34
N MET A 607 -15.43 16.93 5.63
CA MET A 607 -14.78 18.17 6.06
C MET A 607 -15.41 18.75 7.34
N ALA A 608 -16.74 18.73 7.45
CA ALA A 608 -17.47 19.28 8.59
C ALA A 608 -17.37 18.40 9.85
N SER A 609 -17.40 17.07 9.68
CA SER A 609 -17.44 16.10 10.78
C SER A 609 -16.07 15.63 11.26
N SER A 610 -15.03 15.77 10.42
CA SER A 610 -13.66 15.39 10.80
C SER A 610 -12.96 16.46 11.65
N PRO A 611 -11.90 16.09 12.39
CA PRO A 611 -11.00 17.07 12.96
C PRO A 611 -10.51 18.08 11.91
N PRO A 612 -10.30 19.35 12.29
CA PRO A 612 -9.75 20.36 11.38
C PRO A 612 -8.45 19.88 10.72
N PRO A 613 -8.17 20.32 9.48
CA PRO A 613 -6.96 19.95 8.77
C PRO A 613 -5.73 20.44 9.55
N ALA A 614 -4.68 19.63 9.56
CA ALA A 614 -3.41 20.05 10.13
C ALA A 614 -2.86 21.26 9.37
N LYS A 615 -2.07 22.09 10.06
CA LYS A 615 -1.43 23.25 9.42
C LYS A 615 -0.50 22.78 8.29
N ASN A 616 -0.59 23.42 7.12
CA ASN A 616 0.20 23.07 5.93
C ASN A 616 0.03 21.59 5.52
N SER A 617 -1.19 21.08 5.53
CA SER A 617 -1.49 19.71 5.11
C SER A 617 -2.41 19.68 3.88
N VAL A 618 -2.46 18.52 3.23
CA VAL A 618 -3.41 18.18 2.16
C VAL A 618 -4.58 17.34 2.69
N ASP A 619 -4.95 17.53 3.96
CA ASP A 619 -5.99 16.74 4.62
C ASP A 619 -7.37 16.87 3.96
N TRP A 620 -7.62 18.02 3.33
CA TRP A 620 -8.82 18.34 2.56
C TRP A 620 -8.67 18.14 1.05
N GLY A 621 -7.48 17.76 0.58
CA GLY A 621 -7.21 17.38 -0.80
C GLY A 621 -7.09 15.86 -0.95
N SER A 622 -5.91 15.39 -1.34
CA SER A 622 -5.60 13.97 -1.60
C SER A 622 -6.20 12.98 -0.59
N ARG A 623 -6.04 13.28 0.70
CA ARG A 623 -6.50 12.41 1.79
C ARG A 623 -8.03 12.37 1.90
N LEU A 624 -8.70 13.50 1.66
CA LEU A 624 -10.15 13.56 1.69
C LEU A 624 -10.74 12.68 0.59
N TYR A 625 -10.28 12.86 -0.64
CA TYR A 625 -10.78 12.12 -1.79
C TYR A 625 -10.60 10.62 -1.59
N HIS A 626 -9.43 10.21 -1.09
CA HIS A 626 -9.14 8.80 -0.82
C HIS A 626 -10.05 8.20 0.26
N LYS A 627 -10.29 8.93 1.37
CA LYS A 627 -11.21 8.48 2.42
C LYS A 627 -12.64 8.34 1.92
N VAL A 628 -13.12 9.36 1.20
CA VAL A 628 -14.49 9.39 0.67
C VAL A 628 -14.68 8.25 -0.33
N TRP A 629 -13.74 8.07 -1.26
CA TRP A 629 -13.77 6.98 -2.24
C TRP A 629 -13.85 5.59 -1.57
N ARG A 630 -13.03 5.33 -0.55
CA ARG A 630 -13.07 4.07 0.22
C ARG A 630 -14.39 3.89 0.96
N SER A 631 -14.95 4.96 1.52
CA SER A 631 -16.23 4.91 2.24
C SER A 631 -17.39 4.64 1.29
N ILE A 632 -17.37 5.20 0.09
CA ILE A 632 -18.37 4.96 -0.96
C ILE A 632 -18.39 3.48 -1.36
N ILE A 633 -17.22 2.90 -1.64
CA ILE A 633 -17.10 1.48 -2.03
C ILE A 633 -17.54 0.54 -0.92
N ALA A 634 -17.11 0.81 0.32
CA ALA A 634 -17.47 -0.03 1.47
C ALA A 634 -18.98 -0.05 1.74
N ASN A 635 -19.71 0.99 1.31
CA ASN A 635 -21.17 1.07 1.42
C ASN A 635 -21.90 0.65 0.13
N GLY A 636 -21.20 0.05 -0.84
CA GLY A 636 -21.81 -0.54 -2.03
C GLY A 636 -22.29 0.48 -3.09
N HIS A 637 -21.91 1.74 -2.99
CA HIS A 637 -22.21 2.74 -4.00
C HIS A 637 -21.15 2.73 -5.12
N LYS A 638 -21.57 3.05 -6.36
CA LYS A 638 -20.63 3.26 -7.47
C LYS A 638 -19.74 4.46 -7.13
N PRO A 639 -18.40 4.33 -7.14
CA PRO A 639 -17.53 5.47 -6.87
C PRO A 639 -17.35 6.35 -8.11
N PHE A 640 -16.98 7.61 -7.89
CA PHE A 640 -16.42 8.47 -8.93
C PHE A 640 -15.14 7.83 -9.51
N LYS A 641 -14.85 8.11 -10.77
CA LYS A 641 -13.70 7.51 -11.47
C LYS A 641 -12.38 8.14 -11.02
N ILE A 642 -11.30 7.39 -11.22
CA ILE A 642 -9.95 7.87 -11.01
C ILE A 642 -9.26 7.94 -12.37
N LEU A 643 -8.91 9.13 -12.81
CA LEU A 643 -8.15 9.31 -14.06
C LEU A 643 -6.66 9.03 -13.81
N PRO A 644 -5.97 8.32 -14.73
CA PRO A 644 -4.56 8.02 -14.57
C PRO A 644 -3.67 9.26 -14.49
N TYR A 645 -2.55 9.15 -13.76
CA TYR A 645 -1.62 10.27 -13.51
C TYR A 645 -1.17 11.00 -14.79
N CYS A 646 -1.02 10.29 -15.91
CA CYS A 646 -0.52 10.89 -17.14
C CYS A 646 -1.50 11.92 -17.73
N PHE A 647 -2.79 11.91 -17.39
CA PHE A 647 -3.75 12.88 -17.93
C PHE A 647 -3.38 14.33 -17.57
N THR A 648 -2.70 14.50 -16.43
CA THR A 648 -2.23 15.78 -15.90
C THR A 648 -0.73 15.79 -15.59
N ASP A 649 0.02 14.79 -16.07
CA ASP A 649 1.41 14.43 -15.72
C ASP A 649 1.67 14.13 -14.23
N GLY A 650 2.56 13.17 -13.99
CA GLY A 650 3.01 12.75 -12.66
C GLY A 650 4.51 12.98 -12.51
N PRO A 651 4.98 14.16 -12.07
CA PRO A 651 6.40 14.49 -12.06
C PRO A 651 7.20 13.67 -11.05
N SER A 652 6.57 12.98 -10.11
CA SER A 652 7.28 12.02 -9.25
C SER A 652 7.70 10.74 -9.97
N CYS A 653 7.27 10.51 -11.22
CA CYS A 653 7.57 9.31 -11.98
C CYS A 653 8.99 9.23 -12.54
N ARG A 654 9.39 8.02 -12.98
CA ARG A 654 10.67 7.80 -13.67
C ARG A 654 10.79 8.67 -14.92
N LEU A 655 12.02 9.05 -15.26
CA LEU A 655 12.30 9.95 -16.40
C LEU A 655 11.81 9.42 -17.76
N ASP A 656 11.73 8.09 -17.94
CA ASP A 656 11.14 7.46 -19.12
C ASP A 656 9.60 7.53 -19.12
N ASN A 657 9.00 7.67 -17.95
CA ASN A 657 7.56 7.58 -17.67
C ASN A 657 6.92 8.90 -17.21
N ARG A 658 7.63 10.03 -17.35
CA ARG A 658 7.10 11.39 -17.15
C ARG A 658 7.49 12.33 -18.28
N LEU A 659 6.87 13.50 -18.32
CA LEU A 659 7.39 14.61 -19.12
C LEU A 659 8.68 15.17 -18.50
N PRO A 660 9.58 15.76 -19.31
CA PRO A 660 10.75 16.47 -18.78
C PRO A 660 10.34 17.62 -17.86
N ASP A 661 11.27 18.09 -17.02
CA ASP A 661 11.03 19.27 -16.17
C ASP A 661 10.56 20.45 -17.06
N PRO A 662 9.34 21.01 -16.83
CA PRO A 662 8.82 22.12 -17.61
C PRO A 662 9.66 23.41 -17.48
N PHE A 663 10.57 23.46 -16.52
CA PHE A 663 11.43 24.61 -16.24
C PHE A 663 12.93 24.35 -16.55
N GLY A 664 13.25 23.24 -17.23
CA GLY A 664 14.62 22.85 -17.55
C GLY A 664 15.37 23.82 -18.49
N ASP A 665 16.70 23.79 -18.47
CA ASP A 665 17.54 24.65 -19.33
C ASP A 665 17.41 24.27 -20.82
N PRO A 666 16.87 25.15 -21.69
CA PRO A 666 16.72 24.89 -23.12
C PRO A 666 18.04 24.54 -23.83
N ARG A 667 19.20 25.00 -23.33
CA ARG A 667 20.50 24.65 -23.94
C ARG A 667 20.83 23.17 -23.77
N ALA A 668 20.40 22.55 -22.67
CA ALA A 668 20.52 21.12 -22.48
C ALA A 668 19.54 20.37 -23.41
N GLU A 669 18.36 20.93 -23.65
CA GLU A 669 17.33 20.37 -24.55
C GLU A 669 17.72 20.41 -26.02
N LYS A 670 18.47 21.43 -26.46
CA LYS A 670 19.05 21.47 -27.82
C LYS A 670 20.00 20.30 -28.12
N ARG A 671 20.49 19.60 -27.09
CA ARG A 671 21.30 18.38 -27.25
C ARG A 671 20.45 17.12 -27.32
N TRP A 672 19.13 17.22 -27.12
CA TRP A 672 18.24 16.10 -27.34
C TRP A 672 18.30 15.74 -28.82
N GLY A 673 18.61 14.48 -29.13
CA GLY A 673 18.46 13.98 -30.49
C GLY A 673 17.00 14.08 -30.95
N SER A 674 16.78 14.06 -32.26
CA SER A 674 15.44 14.17 -32.87
C SER A 674 14.42 13.22 -32.22
N GLY A 675 14.81 11.97 -31.95
CA GLY A 675 13.93 10.98 -31.33
C GLY A 675 13.43 11.36 -29.93
N ARG A 676 14.24 12.02 -29.09
CA ARG A 676 13.79 12.44 -27.75
C ARG A 676 12.82 13.62 -27.85
N TRP A 677 13.06 14.56 -28.75
CA TRP A 677 12.16 15.69 -28.99
C TRP A 677 10.79 15.22 -29.51
N GLU A 678 10.80 14.24 -30.41
CA GLU A 678 9.59 13.60 -30.93
C GLU A 678 8.85 12.78 -29.86
N ASP A 679 9.57 12.06 -28.98
CA ASP A 679 8.98 11.36 -27.84
C ASP A 679 8.19 12.31 -26.93
N VAL A 680 8.82 13.43 -26.53
CA VAL A 680 8.18 14.44 -25.68
C VAL A 680 6.97 15.05 -26.38
N ARG A 681 7.10 15.43 -27.66
CA ARG A 681 5.99 15.96 -28.45
C ARG A 681 4.81 14.99 -28.52
N SER A 682 5.10 13.71 -28.71
CA SER A 682 4.10 12.66 -28.77
C SER A 682 3.39 12.47 -27.43
N LYS A 683 4.14 12.48 -26.31
CA LYS A 683 3.57 12.43 -24.96
C LYS A 683 2.66 13.63 -24.68
N VAL A 684 3.12 14.86 -24.98
CA VAL A 684 2.33 16.10 -24.84
C VAL A 684 1.04 16.03 -25.63
N GLY A 685 1.08 15.51 -26.86
CA GLY A 685 -0.11 15.38 -27.71
C GLY A 685 -1.14 14.33 -27.26
N ASN A 686 -0.79 13.47 -26.30
CA ASN A 686 -1.68 12.41 -25.80
C ASN A 686 -2.38 12.77 -24.49
N VAL A 687 -1.88 13.74 -23.73
CA VAL A 687 -2.41 14.11 -22.41
C VAL A 687 -3.22 15.40 -22.50
N TRP A 688 -3.96 15.77 -21.44
CA TRP A 688 -4.77 17.00 -21.43
C TRP A 688 -4.06 18.18 -20.79
N ALA A 689 -3.23 17.90 -19.80
CA ALA A 689 -2.55 18.94 -19.06
C ALA A 689 -1.20 18.50 -18.50
N VAL A 690 -0.43 19.49 -18.05
CA VAL A 690 0.78 19.32 -17.26
C VAL A 690 0.61 20.10 -15.96
N HIS A 691 0.61 19.40 -14.84
CA HIS A 691 0.52 19.97 -13.50
C HIS A 691 1.91 20.38 -13.01
N LEU A 692 2.04 21.61 -12.50
CA LEU A 692 3.35 22.24 -12.22
C LEU A 692 3.76 22.20 -10.73
N HIS A 693 2.96 21.57 -9.86
CA HIS A 693 3.29 21.28 -8.46
C HIS A 693 3.73 22.50 -7.64
N ASN A 694 2.91 23.55 -7.63
CA ASN A 694 3.10 24.75 -6.81
C ASN A 694 4.46 25.47 -7.03
N GLN A 695 5.10 25.31 -8.19
CA GLN A 695 6.34 26.01 -8.54
C GLN A 695 6.05 27.45 -9.01
N TRP A 696 5.37 28.24 -8.17
CA TRP A 696 4.68 29.46 -8.57
C TRP A 696 5.57 30.61 -9.06
N ASP A 697 6.86 30.54 -8.80
CA ASP A 697 7.89 31.53 -9.11
C ASP A 697 8.65 31.23 -10.42
N LYS A 698 8.57 30.00 -10.94
CA LYS A 698 9.29 29.59 -12.14
C LYS A 698 8.53 29.94 -13.42
N GLY A 699 9.21 30.65 -14.32
CA GLY A 699 8.73 30.94 -15.67
C GLY A 699 9.09 29.84 -16.66
N PHE A 700 8.33 29.74 -17.76
CA PHE A 700 8.65 28.83 -18.85
C PHE A 700 9.80 29.41 -19.69
N PRO A 701 10.91 28.67 -19.87
CA PRO A 701 12.06 29.18 -20.59
C PRO A 701 11.79 29.21 -22.09
N ARG A 702 12.10 30.34 -22.74
CA ARG A 702 11.96 30.49 -24.20
C ARG A 702 12.80 29.45 -24.95
N GLY A 703 12.20 28.80 -25.93
CA GLY A 703 12.81 27.72 -26.70
C GLY A 703 12.95 26.39 -25.94
N GLY A 704 12.41 26.28 -24.73
CA GLY A 704 12.23 24.99 -24.05
C GLY A 704 11.01 24.23 -24.58
N TRP A 705 10.86 22.96 -24.21
CA TRP A 705 9.79 22.12 -24.75
C TRP A 705 8.37 22.64 -24.44
N VAL A 706 8.12 23.24 -23.27
CA VAL A 706 6.79 23.83 -22.96
C VAL A 706 6.49 25.01 -23.89
N ASP A 707 7.48 25.87 -24.13
CA ASP A 707 7.33 27.01 -25.03
C ASP A 707 7.06 26.53 -26.47
N GLU A 708 7.84 25.57 -26.95
CA GLU A 708 7.76 25.06 -28.32
C GLU A 708 6.56 24.14 -28.60
N MET A 709 6.14 23.34 -27.62
CA MET A 709 5.13 22.28 -27.82
C MET A 709 3.77 22.62 -27.23
N ILE A 710 3.66 23.60 -26.32
CA ILE A 710 2.40 24.00 -25.69
C ILE A 710 2.12 25.49 -25.95
N LEU A 711 2.98 26.40 -25.51
CA LEU A 711 2.68 27.84 -25.55
C LEU A 711 2.57 28.39 -26.95
N LYS A 712 3.50 28.07 -27.86
CA LYS A 712 3.41 28.53 -29.25
C LYS A 712 2.13 28.04 -29.96
N PRO A 713 1.76 26.75 -29.90
CA PRO A 713 0.46 26.29 -30.39
C PRO A 713 -0.73 27.02 -29.76
N VAL A 714 -0.72 27.24 -28.44
CA VAL A 714 -1.78 27.98 -27.74
C VAL A 714 -1.85 29.42 -28.27
N MET A 715 -0.72 30.13 -28.38
CA MET A 715 -0.67 31.50 -28.86
C MET A 715 -1.13 31.61 -30.32
N ALA A 716 -0.83 30.62 -31.17
CA ALA A 716 -1.37 30.57 -32.53
C ALA A 716 -2.90 30.49 -32.53
N GLN A 717 -3.51 29.73 -31.60
CA GLN A 717 -4.96 29.72 -31.42
C GLN A 717 -5.47 31.07 -30.90
N VAL A 718 -4.79 31.68 -29.93
CA VAL A 718 -5.11 33.02 -29.40
C VAL A 718 -5.13 34.07 -30.52
N ASP A 719 -4.17 34.03 -31.44
CA ASP A 719 -4.12 34.94 -32.58
C ASP A 719 -5.29 34.67 -33.55
N GLY A 720 -5.68 33.41 -33.74
CA GLY A 720 -6.93 33.05 -34.43
C GLY A 720 -8.17 33.67 -33.77
N TYR A 721 -8.25 33.66 -32.43
CA TYR A 721 -9.32 34.33 -31.70
C TYR A 721 -9.36 35.84 -31.97
N ARG A 722 -8.19 36.51 -31.95
CA ARG A 722 -8.07 37.95 -32.23
C ARG A 722 -8.56 38.30 -33.63
N ASN A 723 -8.20 37.49 -34.62
CA ASN A 723 -8.62 37.71 -36.00
C ASN A 723 -10.13 37.51 -36.17
N SER A 724 -10.69 36.45 -35.58
CA SER A 724 -12.15 36.17 -35.64
C SER A 724 -13.04 37.18 -34.92
N ASN A 725 -12.47 37.97 -33.99
CA ASN A 725 -13.16 39.03 -33.26
C ASN A 725 -12.84 40.43 -33.82
N SER A 726 -12.04 40.53 -34.88
CA SER A 726 -11.77 41.78 -35.58
C SER A 726 -12.99 42.20 -36.40
N PRO A 727 -13.43 43.48 -36.36
CA PRO A 727 -14.57 43.97 -37.14
C PRO A 727 -14.43 43.84 -38.68
N LEU A 728 -13.28 43.39 -39.19
CA LEU A 728 -12.96 43.35 -40.62
C LEU A 728 -13.46 42.10 -41.37
N GLU A 729 -13.87 41.03 -40.68
CA GLU A 729 -14.42 39.81 -41.34
C GLU A 729 -15.93 39.62 -41.12
N ALA A 730 -16.62 40.54 -40.44
CA ALA A 730 -18.08 40.53 -40.34
C ALA A 730 -18.78 41.15 -41.56
N ALA A 731 -18.03 41.44 -42.64
CA ALA A 731 -18.50 42.12 -43.85
C ALA A 731 -17.90 41.52 -45.14
N GLU A 732 -17.86 40.20 -45.25
CA GLU A 732 -17.86 39.42 -46.51
C GLU A 732 -18.63 38.13 -46.27
#